data_AF-A0A4R3DPF8-F1
#
_entry.id   AF-A0A4R3DPF8-F1
#
_cell.length_a   1.000
_cell.length_b   1.000
_cell.length_c   1.000
_cell.angle_alpha   90.00
_cell.angle_beta   90.00
_cell.angle_gamma   90.00
#
_symmetry.space_group_name_H-M   'P 1'
#
loop_
_entity.id
_entity.type
_entity.pdbx_description
1 polymer ?
#
loop_
_entity_poly.entity_id
_entity_poly.type
_entity_poly.pdbx_seq_one_letter_code
_entity_poly.pdbx_strand_id
1 'polypeptide(L)'
;MSGSASVDFFSSIMAQDEAGERETPLARLPSGARAAAALESRRKSSEELVPEGTPESLRADTEETLRRLRHREPLDQQHRFALEAIIIPDRRPPILIRDGDYTVQHRDWLHLNTPEAKALIRPAIAAACRIELPDSGVPFLGTGFLVGDGLLMTNRHVAEAFVDGVGRMGVRLSAGAEPFVDFLKEHGNRKKQVFEVTGVAMVHPYWDMALLKLSGLPDGHPRLRLTLQQPDDMLGHDVVVIGYPARDEERNAAKVQRQVFGEIYDVKRLMPGKIGGAGATAGQARLRYPSYEQDVSAMLHNASTLGGASGSLVLNLTTGDVLGLHFAGEYLRFNCAVPAAELATDARVVDAGVHFAGNARGDLTAWRTAWNRVERAAEPAENGTEDRVPPNDGRGLPDIRSDGGVVRLTVPLEIELRLGAPTLGPTVIASQALAADDPGRADDTSATEKAVEPFHEEDYETRDGYNEDFLGVALPLPTVSDLSQVSRLDDGDHVLRYQNFSIVMNKARRLALFSAANVDGTAAAKRPDDSKATTRGALGGLGESDTEKWFTDPRIPALHQLPDRFFTKDRQAFDKGHLVRREDAAWGHSFAQLRRANGDTYHVTNCSPQVAGFNRSAKARDNWGALENFVAKAVKGGQVSLFSGPIFERSDDIFHGVDDDGRVQVKIPKAYWKVVVEAEDGALLAYAFVQQQDLSGVRWEERLQVPAAFKPFMLPLADLERRLEFVVFPPELHAADQFHTARGSEVREAEGLPGRGVSRRAKRRRTVKELAAGPKTFRDPILSVFQSATAKFVRERAAASTDSSRPSTEAVRRKGLEILDAERACEATFGGEGALGARSTTSSRHEGLTPLEHASHCAKLLLELAKARAFGDEATAKSLLDQAKTGKCDPAWADTVYEHAKAYGVLTDPSRRVYVPPRPGDAQVIPMNPASRIAIFGDWGTGAGPARLVMSNIREKRPDILLHLGDIYYSGTPDETKVNFEDVIAEAYQGAQQRPAIYTLCGNHDMYSGGQGYHDLIARLNTGKLRQKASWFCLRATDNSWQILAMDSGRNDYHPLLHRQTFIEEAEQLWLVERVKDFPGRTILASHHQLFSAFDAPGGPLPSGAADPVNRRLKSVLDKLVAAGGNIVAWFWGHEHNLGVYEPYAGLARGRCVGHGGVPVFTDEDPYEPLAELVDPPEIIADTRILPDGEYYAHGFAILELKGGSAEAAYFQNVDGVVRRHYVETIA
;
A
#
# COMPACT_ATOMS: atom_id res chain seq x y z
N MET A 1 37.66 -50.97 33.38
CA MET A 1 36.55 -51.49 34.22
C MET A 1 35.84 -50.28 34.79
N SER A 2 34.79 -49.80 34.11
CA SER A 2 33.35 -50.04 34.38
C SER A 2 32.87 -49.20 35.59
N GLY A 3 32.17 -48.07 35.39
CA GLY A 3 30.70 -47.96 35.21
C GLY A 3 30.07 -47.67 36.59
N SER A 4 29.04 -46.87 36.83
CA SER A 4 28.04 -46.11 36.06
C SER A 4 27.35 -45.15 37.04
N ALA A 5 26.85 -44.01 36.57
CA ALA A 5 25.94 -43.12 37.29
C ALA A 5 24.47 -43.57 37.13
N SER A 6 23.60 -43.31 38.13
CA SER A 6 22.20 -42.88 37.95
C SER A 6 21.43 -42.63 39.27
N VAL A 7 20.69 -41.50 39.29
CA VAL A 7 19.43 -41.15 40.00
C VAL A 7 19.40 -40.94 41.54
N ASP A 8 19.14 -39.70 41.99
CA ASP A 8 17.96 -39.29 42.79
C ASP A 8 18.13 -37.88 43.39
N PHE A 9 17.51 -36.87 42.77
CA PHE A 9 17.47 -35.47 43.24
C PHE A 9 16.02 -34.98 43.49
N PHE A 10 15.02 -35.85 43.35
CA PHE A 10 13.60 -35.46 43.35
C PHE A 10 12.87 -35.52 44.71
N SER A 11 13.55 -35.85 45.81
CA SER A 11 12.86 -36.14 47.08
C SER A 11 12.94 -35.03 48.13
N SER A 12 13.51 -33.85 47.81
CA SER A 12 13.79 -32.79 48.80
C SER A 12 12.87 -31.56 48.74
N ILE A 13 11.90 -31.49 47.82
CA ILE A 13 11.09 -30.26 47.59
C ILE A 13 9.59 -30.54 47.78
N MET A 14 9.22 -31.37 48.77
CA MET A 14 7.80 -31.67 49.08
C MET A 14 7.47 -31.62 50.57
N ALA A 15 8.14 -30.73 51.32
CA ALA A 15 7.78 -30.52 52.72
C ALA A 15 8.06 -29.08 53.13
N GLN A 16 7.17 -28.16 52.75
CA GLN A 16 6.77 -26.95 53.49
C GLN A 16 5.96 -26.04 52.56
N ASP A 17 4.63 -26.17 52.61
CA ASP A 17 3.70 -25.07 52.30
C ASP A 17 2.30 -25.45 52.82
N GLU A 18 2.11 -25.30 54.13
CA GLU A 18 0.79 -25.20 54.77
C GLU A 18 0.75 -23.89 55.58
N ALA A 19 0.15 -22.82 55.03
CA ALA A 19 -0.60 -21.80 55.79
C ALA A 19 -1.17 -20.68 54.88
N GLY A 20 -2.38 -20.92 54.37
CA GLY A 20 -3.49 -19.98 54.12
C GLY A 20 -3.29 -18.52 53.68
N GLU A 21 -3.70 -18.21 52.44
CA GLU A 21 -4.35 -16.96 52.05
C GLU A 21 -5.63 -17.22 51.23
N ARG A 22 -6.66 -16.37 51.40
CA ARG A 22 -8.04 -16.59 50.96
C ARG A 22 -8.23 -16.42 49.45
N GLU A 23 -8.66 -17.48 48.77
CA GLU A 23 -9.03 -17.46 47.35
C GLU A 23 -10.27 -16.59 47.03
N THR A 24 -10.20 -15.88 45.90
CA THR A 24 -11.26 -15.01 45.36
C THR A 24 -12.45 -15.82 44.80
N PRO A 25 -13.67 -15.24 44.69
CA PRO A 25 -14.88 -15.97 44.26
C PRO A 25 -14.80 -16.59 42.86
N LEU A 26 -14.01 -15.98 41.96
CA LEU A 26 -13.72 -16.49 40.61
C LEU A 26 -12.95 -17.81 40.62
N ALA A 27 -12.33 -18.16 41.77
CA ALA A 27 -11.58 -19.39 41.88
C ALA A 27 -12.43 -20.66 42.05
N ARG A 28 -13.70 -20.48 42.44
CA ARG A 28 -14.63 -21.56 42.76
C ARG A 28 -15.42 -22.08 41.55
N LEU A 29 -15.20 -21.54 40.35
CA LEU A 29 -15.89 -21.95 39.14
C LEU A 29 -15.09 -23.02 38.36
N PRO A 30 -15.72 -24.11 37.90
CA PRO A 30 -15.07 -25.12 37.08
C PRO A 30 -14.54 -24.53 35.76
N SER A 31 -13.48 -25.12 35.19
CA SER A 31 -12.64 -24.53 34.12
C SER A 31 -13.44 -24.03 32.89
N GLY A 32 -14.53 -24.71 32.53
CA GLY A 32 -15.42 -24.29 31.44
C GLY A 32 -16.21 -23.01 31.74
N ALA A 33 -16.61 -22.76 32.99
CA ALA A 33 -17.36 -21.56 33.39
C ALA A 33 -16.46 -20.33 33.57
N ARG A 34 -15.18 -20.52 33.96
CA ARG A 34 -14.16 -19.45 33.95
C ARG A 34 -13.85 -18.98 32.52
N ALA A 35 -13.78 -19.91 31.57
CA ALA A 35 -13.57 -19.60 30.16
C ALA A 35 -14.78 -18.87 29.55
N ALA A 36 -16.02 -19.27 29.90
CA ALA A 36 -17.24 -18.61 29.45
C ALA A 36 -17.38 -17.18 30.01
N ALA A 37 -17.11 -16.96 31.31
CA ALA A 37 -17.17 -15.62 31.91
C ALA A 37 -16.07 -14.67 31.37
N ALA A 38 -14.89 -15.21 31.03
CA ALA A 38 -13.81 -14.46 30.37
C ALA A 38 -14.08 -14.19 28.88
N LEU A 39 -14.85 -15.05 28.19
CA LEU A 39 -15.34 -14.80 26.84
C LEU A 39 -16.47 -13.75 26.83
N GLU A 40 -17.39 -13.80 27.79
CA GLU A 40 -18.49 -12.83 27.92
C GLU A 40 -17.97 -11.41 28.23
N SER A 41 -16.87 -11.29 29.01
CA SER A 41 -16.23 -10.00 29.30
C SER A 41 -15.38 -9.46 28.13
N ARG A 42 -14.89 -10.33 27.23
CA ARG A 42 -14.14 -9.96 26.01
C ARG A 42 -15.05 -9.65 24.83
N ARG A 43 -16.24 -10.26 24.77
CA ARG A 43 -17.25 -10.00 23.74
C ARG A 43 -17.83 -8.57 23.83
N LYS A 44 -17.75 -7.93 25.00
CA LYS A 44 -18.20 -6.55 25.25
C LYS A 44 -17.16 -5.45 24.98
N SER A 45 -15.99 -5.75 24.40
CA SER A 45 -14.94 -4.73 24.18
C SER A 45 -14.48 -4.54 22.74
N SER A 46 -15.13 -5.19 21.76
CA SER A 46 -14.73 -5.13 20.34
C SER A 46 -15.72 -4.34 19.46
N GLU A 47 -16.93 -4.05 19.93
CA GLU A 47 -17.97 -3.34 19.14
C GLU A 47 -17.99 -1.81 19.35
N GLU A 48 -17.05 -1.22 20.10
CA GLU A 48 -17.05 0.22 20.47
C GLU A 48 -15.69 0.91 20.22
N LEU A 49 -15.05 0.71 19.07
CA LEU A 49 -13.73 1.32 18.78
C LEU A 49 -13.67 2.26 17.56
N VAL A 50 -14.72 2.37 16.74
CA VAL A 50 -14.88 3.48 15.78
C VAL A 50 -16.36 3.91 15.75
N PRO A 51 -16.72 5.07 16.30
CA PRO A 51 -18.08 5.60 16.22
C PRO A 51 -18.49 5.85 14.76
N GLU A 52 -19.70 5.49 14.37
CA GLU A 52 -20.30 5.87 13.08
C GLU A 52 -20.22 7.39 12.90
N GLY A 53 -19.64 7.91 11.80
CA GLY A 53 -19.62 9.36 11.50
C GLY A 53 -18.24 10.03 11.44
N THR A 54 -17.18 9.26 11.24
CA THR A 54 -15.83 9.76 10.88
C THR A 54 -15.82 10.30 9.44
N PRO A 55 -15.52 11.60 9.19
CA PRO A 55 -15.50 12.20 7.85
C PRO A 55 -14.37 11.65 6.95
N GLU A 56 -14.58 11.61 5.62
CA GLU A 56 -13.65 11.06 4.62
C GLU A 56 -12.33 11.85 4.49
N SER A 57 -12.32 13.17 4.70
CA SER A 57 -11.11 14.00 4.64
C SER A 57 -10.02 13.53 5.61
N LEU A 58 -10.47 12.96 6.72
CA LEU A 58 -9.64 12.48 7.80
C LEU A 58 -8.94 11.15 7.50
N ARG A 59 -9.63 10.31 6.72
CA ARG A 59 -9.04 9.07 6.17
C ARG A 59 -7.97 9.42 5.16
N ALA A 60 -8.19 10.44 4.33
CA ALA A 60 -7.25 10.87 3.30
C ALA A 60 -5.94 11.45 3.89
N ASP A 61 -5.99 12.31 4.92
CA ASP A 61 -4.75 12.87 5.52
C ASP A 61 -3.95 11.84 6.33
N THR A 62 -4.65 10.88 6.95
CA THR A 62 -4.03 9.73 7.63
C THR A 62 -3.41 8.78 6.60
N GLU A 63 -4.10 8.52 5.49
CA GLU A 63 -3.61 7.69 4.39
C GLU A 63 -2.46 8.36 3.63
N GLU A 64 -2.45 9.68 3.47
CA GLU A 64 -1.36 10.45 2.86
C GLU A 64 -0.13 10.48 3.78
N THR A 65 -0.31 10.65 5.09
CA THR A 65 0.78 10.55 6.07
C THR A 65 1.34 9.13 6.12
N LEU A 66 0.47 8.11 6.06
CA LEU A 66 0.87 6.70 5.96
C LEU A 66 1.50 6.36 4.61
N ARG A 67 1.10 7.02 3.51
CA ARG A 67 1.72 6.91 2.18
C ARG A 67 3.13 7.48 2.24
N ARG A 68 3.30 8.71 2.72
CA ARG A 68 4.61 9.36 2.89
C ARG A 68 5.54 8.57 3.81
N LEU A 69 5.03 8.00 4.89
CA LEU A 69 5.78 7.08 5.77
C LEU A 69 6.14 5.75 5.09
N ARG A 70 5.24 5.17 4.28
CA ARG A 70 5.49 3.94 3.49
C ARG A 70 6.49 4.18 2.35
N HIS A 71 6.52 5.38 1.79
CA HIS A 71 7.35 5.77 0.65
C HIS A 71 8.60 6.59 1.04
N ARG A 72 8.86 6.78 2.35
CA ARG A 72 10.02 7.51 2.91
C ARG A 72 10.15 8.97 2.44
N GLU A 73 9.03 9.64 2.21
CA GLU A 73 9.00 11.06 1.87
C GLU A 73 9.10 11.95 3.14
N PRO A 74 9.72 13.15 3.08
CA PRO A 74 9.82 14.04 4.23
C PRO A 74 8.44 14.49 4.73
N LEU A 75 8.19 14.34 6.04
CA LEU A 75 6.98 14.86 6.69
C LEU A 75 7.19 16.34 7.04
N ASP A 76 6.40 17.23 6.45
CA ASP A 76 6.37 18.64 6.86
C ASP A 76 5.74 18.81 8.26
N GLN A 77 5.75 20.04 8.77
CA GLN A 77 5.26 20.37 10.11
C GLN A 77 3.78 20.03 10.31
N GLN A 78 2.98 20.03 9.23
CA GLN A 78 1.55 19.76 9.23
C GLN A 78 1.26 18.25 9.28
N HIS A 79 2.09 17.43 8.62
CA HIS A 79 1.97 15.96 8.64
C HIS A 79 2.53 15.32 9.94
N ARG A 80 3.53 15.92 10.59
CA ARG A 80 4.02 15.44 11.90
C ARG A 80 3.00 15.63 13.02
N PHE A 81 2.18 16.68 12.90
CA PHE A 81 1.08 16.99 13.83
C PHE A 81 -0.15 16.08 13.66
N ALA A 82 -0.24 15.31 12.56
CA ALA A 82 -1.33 14.36 12.28
C ALA A 82 -1.15 12.98 12.97
N LEU A 83 -0.06 12.79 13.73
CA LEU A 83 0.29 11.53 14.37
C LEU A 83 -0.23 11.40 15.82
N GLU A 84 -1.05 12.32 16.34
CA GLU A 84 -1.54 12.22 17.72
C GLU A 84 -2.87 11.47 17.79
N ALA A 85 -2.86 10.40 18.59
CA ALA A 85 -3.79 9.29 18.45
C ALA A 85 -4.72 9.12 19.64
N ILE A 86 -6.02 9.06 19.35
CA ILE A 86 -7.03 8.53 20.26
C ILE A 86 -6.89 6.99 20.29
N ILE A 87 -6.58 6.42 21.46
CA ILE A 87 -6.21 5.00 21.55
C ILE A 87 -7.37 4.10 21.98
N ILE A 88 -8.19 4.51 22.96
CA ILE A 88 -9.38 3.76 23.38
C ILE A 88 -10.47 4.74 23.85
N PRO A 89 -11.37 5.19 22.94
CA PRO A 89 -12.35 6.24 23.20
C PRO A 89 -13.14 6.14 24.51
N ASP A 90 -13.47 4.92 24.95
CA ASP A 90 -14.32 4.69 26.12
C ASP A 90 -13.59 4.18 27.37
N ARG A 91 -12.26 3.99 27.34
CA ARG A 91 -11.50 3.49 28.52
C ARG A 91 -10.37 4.42 28.97
N ARG A 92 -10.08 5.47 28.21
CA ARG A 92 -8.96 6.40 28.44
C ARG A 92 -9.44 7.85 28.36
N PRO A 93 -10.34 8.27 29.26
CA PRO A 93 -10.98 9.57 29.15
C PRO A 93 -10.02 10.68 29.59
N PRO A 94 -9.75 11.68 28.75
CA PRO A 94 -8.97 12.86 29.11
C PRO A 94 -9.74 13.74 30.10
N ILE A 95 -9.22 13.88 31.32
CA ILE A 95 -9.87 14.58 32.45
C ILE A 95 -9.46 16.06 32.46
N LEU A 96 -10.45 16.93 32.68
CA LEU A 96 -10.21 18.36 32.85
C LEU A 96 -9.48 18.65 34.16
N ILE A 97 -8.41 19.44 34.08
CA ILE A 97 -7.78 20.04 35.24
C ILE A 97 -8.40 21.41 35.49
N ARG A 98 -8.67 21.72 36.77
CA ARG A 98 -9.21 22.99 37.25
C ARG A 98 -8.56 23.36 38.58
N ASP A 99 -8.06 24.58 38.67
CA ASP A 99 -7.41 25.14 39.87
C ASP A 99 -6.30 24.24 40.42
N GLY A 100 -5.47 23.68 39.53
CA GLY A 100 -4.38 22.77 39.86
C GLY A 100 -4.81 21.38 40.35
N ASP A 101 -6.10 21.03 40.26
CA ASP A 101 -6.64 19.74 40.68
C ASP A 101 -7.54 19.12 39.60
N TYR A 102 -7.95 17.87 39.84
CA TYR A 102 -8.82 17.13 38.94
C TYR A 102 -9.79 16.24 39.73
N THR A 103 -10.85 15.79 39.06
CA THR A 103 -11.77 14.79 39.60
C THR A 103 -12.10 13.80 38.51
N VAL A 104 -11.84 12.52 38.79
CA VAL A 104 -12.08 11.42 37.86
C VAL A 104 -13.43 10.79 38.17
N GLN A 105 -14.29 10.64 37.17
CA GLN A 105 -15.57 9.96 37.33
C GLN A 105 -15.58 8.58 36.68
N HIS A 106 -14.60 8.31 35.82
CA HIS A 106 -14.52 7.06 35.09
C HIS A 106 -14.14 5.89 36.00
N ARG A 107 -14.97 4.84 36.00
CA ARG A 107 -14.88 3.70 36.94
C ARG A 107 -13.49 3.06 37.01
N ASP A 108 -12.82 2.91 35.87
CA ASP A 108 -11.50 2.23 35.79
C ASP A 108 -10.37 3.10 36.40
N TRP A 109 -10.62 4.39 36.60
CA TRP A 109 -9.63 5.40 37.01
C TRP A 109 -10.02 6.11 38.31
N LEU A 110 -11.03 5.63 39.03
CA LEU A 110 -11.47 6.23 40.31
C LEU A 110 -10.36 6.24 41.37
N HIS A 111 -9.41 5.31 41.28
CA HIS A 111 -8.24 5.25 42.16
C HIS A 111 -7.35 6.50 42.04
N LEU A 112 -7.42 7.25 40.93
CA LEU A 112 -6.71 8.52 40.79
C LEU A 112 -7.26 9.61 41.72
N ASN A 113 -8.47 9.46 42.26
CA ASN A 113 -9.01 10.43 43.23
C ASN A 113 -8.44 10.26 44.65
N THR A 114 -7.67 9.20 44.92
CA THR A 114 -7.18 8.96 46.29
C THR A 114 -6.18 10.05 46.71
N PRO A 115 -6.08 10.35 48.02
CA PRO A 115 -5.11 11.32 48.52
C PRO A 115 -3.66 11.03 48.06
N GLU A 116 -3.29 9.74 47.98
CA GLU A 116 -1.96 9.29 47.57
C GLU A 116 -1.70 9.61 46.09
N ALA A 117 -2.64 9.28 45.19
CA ALA A 117 -2.52 9.61 43.77
C ALA A 117 -2.50 11.13 43.53
N LYS A 118 -3.34 11.88 44.25
CA LYS A 118 -3.35 13.36 44.18
C LYS A 118 -2.04 13.98 44.66
N ALA A 119 -1.40 13.40 45.68
CA ALA A 119 -0.10 13.87 46.16
C ALA A 119 1.01 13.75 45.11
N LEU A 120 0.93 12.76 44.22
CA LEU A 120 1.88 12.55 43.13
C LEU A 120 1.54 13.38 41.88
N ILE A 121 0.25 13.50 41.54
CA ILE A 121 -0.18 14.13 40.28
C ILE A 121 -0.22 15.66 40.38
N ARG A 122 -0.64 16.26 41.50
CA ARG A 122 -0.76 17.72 41.63
C ARG A 122 0.58 18.47 41.40
N PRO A 123 1.73 18.01 41.91
CA PRO A 123 3.03 18.61 41.57
C PRO A 123 3.34 18.52 40.06
N ALA A 124 2.98 17.42 39.40
CA ALA A 124 3.16 17.27 37.95
C ALA A 124 2.25 18.19 37.13
N ILE A 125 1.02 18.42 37.59
CA ILE A 125 0.12 19.44 37.01
C ILE A 125 0.75 20.82 37.12
N ALA A 126 1.30 21.17 38.28
CA ALA A 126 1.93 22.47 38.52
C ALA A 126 3.23 22.66 37.74
N ALA A 127 3.93 21.58 37.38
CA ALA A 127 5.17 21.63 36.61
C ALA A 127 4.98 21.59 35.09
N ALA A 128 3.78 21.29 34.59
CA ALA A 128 3.46 21.26 33.16
C ALA A 128 2.93 22.61 32.66
N CYS A 129 3.40 23.05 31.50
CA CYS A 129 3.05 24.32 30.87
C CYS A 129 2.78 24.21 29.37
N ARG A 130 2.03 25.17 28.84
CA ARG A 130 1.77 25.32 27.41
C ARG A 130 2.83 26.23 26.79
N ILE A 131 3.41 25.85 25.66
CA ILE A 131 4.41 26.64 24.93
C ILE A 131 3.70 27.42 23.83
N GLU A 132 3.86 28.74 23.84
CA GLU A 132 3.20 29.68 22.93
C GLU A 132 4.25 30.56 22.23
N LEU A 133 4.01 30.83 20.95
CA LEU A 133 4.78 31.79 20.15
C LEU A 133 3.78 32.78 19.52
N PRO A 134 3.86 34.08 19.85
CA PRO A 134 3.06 35.11 19.19
C PRO A 134 3.19 35.04 17.66
N ASP A 135 2.10 35.36 16.95
CA ASP A 135 2.06 35.47 15.48
C ASP A 135 2.40 34.18 14.69
N SER A 136 2.44 33.02 15.36
CA SER A 136 2.70 31.71 14.73
C SER A 136 1.56 31.17 13.88
N GLY A 137 0.39 31.82 13.85
CA GLY A 137 -0.80 31.37 13.12
C GLY A 137 -1.54 30.18 13.75
N VAL A 138 -1.00 29.60 14.84
CA VAL A 138 -1.62 28.50 15.61
C VAL A 138 -1.87 28.90 17.07
N PRO A 139 -2.87 28.33 17.77
CA PRO A 139 -3.22 28.75 19.13
C PRO A 139 -2.11 28.55 20.18
N PHE A 140 -1.26 27.55 20.00
CA PHE A 140 -0.05 27.25 20.77
C PHE A 140 0.78 26.19 20.03
N LEU A 141 2.06 26.04 20.39
CA LEU A 141 3.00 25.15 19.69
C LEU A 141 3.06 23.73 20.26
N GLY A 142 2.88 23.59 21.58
CA GLY A 142 2.94 22.28 22.23
C GLY A 142 2.97 22.37 23.75
N THR A 143 3.41 21.29 24.38
CA THR A 143 3.51 21.11 25.82
C THR A 143 4.99 21.10 26.27
N GLY A 144 5.26 21.54 27.49
CA GLY A 144 6.55 21.34 28.16
C GLY A 144 6.39 21.13 29.66
N PHE A 145 7.44 20.70 30.34
CA PHE A 145 7.45 20.56 31.80
C PHE A 145 8.81 20.79 32.43
N LEU A 146 8.82 21.25 33.68
CA LEU A 146 10.05 21.57 34.42
C LEU A 146 10.78 20.31 34.89
N VAL A 147 12.04 20.20 34.51
CA VAL A 147 12.93 19.06 34.81
C VAL A 147 14.18 19.46 35.61
N GLY A 148 14.37 20.75 35.86
CA GLY A 148 15.52 21.29 36.60
C GLY A 148 15.24 22.71 37.07
N ASP A 149 16.27 23.39 37.58
CA ASP A 149 16.14 24.79 37.99
C ASP A 149 16.08 25.71 36.77
N GLY A 150 14.92 26.34 36.54
CA GLY A 150 14.66 27.12 35.33
C GLY A 150 14.78 26.32 34.02
N LEU A 151 14.76 24.99 34.07
CA LEU A 151 15.02 24.11 32.93
C LEU A 151 13.77 23.36 32.51
N LEU A 152 13.29 23.66 31.31
CA LEU A 152 12.07 23.10 30.73
C LEU A 152 12.41 22.06 29.67
N MET A 153 11.78 20.90 29.72
CA MET A 153 11.86 19.87 28.68
C MET A 153 10.63 19.94 27.76
N THR A 154 10.87 19.84 26.46
CA THR A 154 9.84 19.69 25.41
C THR A 154 10.39 18.87 24.24
N ASN A 155 9.61 18.63 23.19
CA ASN A 155 10.12 17.98 21.98
C ASN A 155 11.00 18.91 21.15
N ARG A 156 11.92 18.30 20.39
CA ARG A 156 12.75 19.02 19.44
C ARG A 156 11.89 19.66 18.35
N HIS A 157 10.88 18.95 17.83
CA HIS A 157 10.02 19.52 16.79
C HIS A 157 9.17 20.71 17.27
N VAL A 158 8.85 20.78 18.57
CA VAL A 158 8.19 21.95 19.17
C VAL A 158 9.17 23.12 19.26
N ALA A 159 10.40 22.87 19.68
CA ALA A 159 11.45 23.88 19.78
C ALA A 159 11.90 24.41 18.39
N GLU A 160 11.93 23.56 17.36
CA GLU A 160 12.31 23.94 15.98
C GLU A 160 11.47 25.08 15.38
N ALA A 161 10.29 25.36 15.94
CA ALA A 161 9.48 26.52 15.54
C ALA A 161 10.09 27.89 15.94
N PHE A 162 11.00 27.92 16.91
CA PHE A 162 11.60 29.15 17.45
C PHE A 162 13.07 29.01 17.88
N VAL A 163 13.72 27.90 17.54
CA VAL A 163 15.13 27.61 17.86
C VAL A 163 15.90 27.29 16.58
N ASP A 164 17.01 28.00 16.39
CA ASP A 164 17.99 27.71 15.36
C ASP A 164 19.07 26.76 15.91
N GLY A 165 19.36 25.69 15.16
CA GLY A 165 20.48 24.79 15.43
C GLY A 165 20.13 23.53 16.22
N VAL A 166 21.06 22.57 16.22
CA VAL A 166 20.94 21.27 16.90
C VAL A 166 22.22 20.99 17.68
N GLY A 167 22.10 20.46 18.89
CA GLY A 167 23.23 20.19 19.80
C GLY A 167 23.25 21.13 21.00
N ARG A 168 24.46 21.45 21.49
CA ARG A 168 24.70 22.40 22.60
C ARG A 168 25.42 23.66 22.15
N MET A 169 26.14 23.58 21.03
CA MET A 169 26.92 24.68 20.47
C MET A 169 26.16 25.28 19.29
N GLY A 170 26.12 26.61 19.21
CA GLY A 170 25.43 27.32 18.12
C GLY A 170 23.90 27.27 18.18
N VAL A 171 23.31 26.66 19.22
CA VAL A 171 21.87 26.67 19.45
C VAL A 171 21.43 27.99 20.06
N ARG A 172 20.42 28.64 19.47
CA ARG A 172 19.89 29.93 19.94
C ARG A 172 18.42 30.08 19.56
N LEU A 173 17.72 30.98 20.25
CA LEU A 173 16.40 31.40 19.79
C LEU A 173 16.53 32.09 18.43
N SER A 174 15.60 31.78 17.53
CA SER A 174 15.55 32.38 16.19
C SER A 174 15.35 33.89 16.30
N ALA A 175 15.91 34.65 15.36
CA ALA A 175 15.85 36.11 15.40
C ALA A 175 14.39 36.60 15.36
N GLY A 176 13.99 37.38 16.37
CA GLY A 176 12.63 37.93 16.49
C GLY A 176 11.60 36.96 17.09
N ALA A 177 11.99 35.74 17.48
CA ALA A 177 11.10 34.83 18.18
C ALA A 177 11.00 35.22 19.67
N GLU A 178 9.77 35.43 20.15
CA GLU A 178 9.47 35.72 21.57
C GLU A 178 8.60 34.62 22.21
N PRO A 179 9.10 33.38 22.32
CA PRO A 179 8.34 32.27 22.89
C PRO A 179 8.18 32.42 24.41
N PHE A 180 6.99 32.09 24.92
CA PHE A 180 6.69 32.06 26.34
C PHE A 180 5.96 30.78 26.74
N VAL A 181 5.92 30.50 28.03
CA VAL A 181 5.18 29.38 28.60
C VAL A 181 4.10 29.82 29.55
N ASP A 182 2.94 29.16 29.53
CA ASP A 182 1.83 29.40 30.48
C ASP A 182 1.50 28.13 31.29
N PHE A 183 1.71 28.20 32.61
CA PHE A 183 1.46 27.09 33.53
C PHE A 183 -0.01 26.96 33.98
N LEU A 184 -0.90 27.92 33.73
CA LEU A 184 -2.25 27.93 34.32
C LEU A 184 -3.42 27.82 33.33
N LYS A 185 -3.14 27.49 32.06
CA LYS A 185 -4.14 27.30 30.99
C LYS A 185 -5.07 26.08 31.21
N GLU A 186 -5.86 26.14 32.27
CA GLU A 186 -6.77 25.11 32.76
C GLU A 186 -8.22 25.47 32.44
N HIS A 187 -9.11 24.50 32.47
CA HIS A 187 -10.50 24.76 32.12
C HIS A 187 -11.19 25.65 33.17
N GLY A 188 -11.79 26.75 32.71
CA GLY A 188 -12.49 27.71 33.59
C GLY A 188 -11.56 28.65 34.37
N ASN A 189 -10.24 28.50 34.25
CA ASN A 189 -9.27 29.38 34.89
C ASN A 189 -8.90 30.55 33.95
N ARG A 190 -9.11 31.78 34.42
CA ARG A 190 -8.75 33.00 33.67
C ARG A 190 -7.38 33.58 34.06
N LYS A 191 -6.75 33.03 35.10
CA LYS A 191 -5.41 33.44 35.52
C LYS A 191 -4.40 32.88 34.52
N LYS A 192 -3.33 33.64 34.30
CA LYS A 192 -2.16 33.18 33.54
C LYS A 192 -0.95 33.21 34.45
N GLN A 193 -0.06 32.25 34.27
CA GLN A 193 1.25 32.26 34.91
C GLN A 193 2.28 32.09 33.82
N VAL A 194 2.68 33.24 33.27
CA VAL A 194 3.50 33.31 32.06
C VAL A 194 4.95 33.58 32.42
N PHE A 195 5.86 32.83 31.80
CA PHE A 195 7.30 33.05 31.89
C PHE A 195 7.92 33.01 30.50
N GLU A 196 8.92 33.85 30.27
CA GLU A 196 9.63 33.91 28.99
C GLU A 196 10.63 32.77 28.85
N VAL A 197 10.75 32.25 27.64
CA VAL A 197 11.88 31.38 27.27
C VAL A 197 13.05 32.29 26.93
N THR A 198 14.07 32.27 27.79
CA THR A 198 15.24 33.17 27.68
C THR A 198 16.41 32.56 26.92
N GLY A 199 16.35 31.27 26.63
CA GLY A 199 17.37 30.62 25.83
C GLY A 199 17.17 29.12 25.70
N VAL A 200 18.14 28.49 25.06
CA VAL A 200 18.15 27.06 24.74
C VAL A 200 19.36 26.45 25.42
N ALA A 201 19.16 25.41 26.23
CA ALA A 201 20.25 24.66 26.84
C ALA A 201 20.79 23.61 25.87
N MET A 202 19.90 22.90 25.16
CA MET A 202 20.26 21.98 24.09
C MET A 202 19.07 21.61 23.23
N VAL A 203 19.35 21.20 21.99
CA VAL A 203 18.41 20.43 21.14
C VAL A 203 19.08 19.09 20.87
N HIS A 204 18.46 17.99 21.29
CA HIS A 204 19.11 16.68 21.24
C HIS A 204 19.21 16.19 19.78
N PRO A 205 20.40 15.74 19.30
CA PRO A 205 20.59 15.36 17.89
C PRO A 205 19.98 13.99 17.55
N TYR A 206 19.84 13.10 18.54
CA TYR A 206 19.25 11.76 18.37
C TYR A 206 17.77 11.67 18.79
N TRP A 207 17.45 11.98 20.05
CA TRP A 207 16.08 11.99 20.56
C TRP A 207 15.30 13.25 20.18
N ASP A 208 13.99 13.11 19.98
CA ASP A 208 13.06 14.23 19.80
C ASP A 208 12.81 14.97 21.13
N MET A 209 13.85 15.67 21.59
CA MET A 209 13.89 16.33 22.89
C MET A 209 14.71 17.62 22.79
N ALA A 210 14.23 18.68 23.44
CA ALA A 210 14.95 19.93 23.65
C ALA A 210 14.82 20.38 25.10
N LEU A 211 15.85 21.08 25.58
CA LEU A 211 15.87 21.74 26.89
C LEU A 211 15.93 23.25 26.70
N LEU A 212 14.98 23.96 27.29
CA LEU A 212 14.81 25.40 27.24
C LEU A 212 15.07 26.03 28.61
N LYS A 213 15.58 27.26 28.62
CA LYS A 213 15.85 28.03 29.83
C LYS A 213 14.74 29.05 30.06
N LEU A 214 14.16 29.03 31.25
CA LEU A 214 13.16 29.98 31.72
C LEU A 214 13.77 30.95 32.73
N SER A 215 13.26 32.18 32.75
CA SER A 215 13.60 33.17 33.78
C SER A 215 12.37 33.57 34.60
N GLY A 216 12.60 34.17 35.77
CA GLY A 216 11.53 34.75 36.59
C GLY A 216 10.65 33.74 37.35
N LEU A 217 10.98 32.45 37.36
CA LEU A 217 10.29 31.45 38.17
C LEU A 217 10.52 31.70 39.67
N PRO A 218 9.47 31.62 40.52
CA PRO A 218 9.62 31.81 41.95
C PRO A 218 10.38 30.63 42.60
N ASP A 219 11.15 30.93 43.65
CA ASP A 219 11.87 29.92 44.43
C ASP A 219 10.92 28.82 44.92
N GLY A 220 11.27 27.57 44.65
CA GLY A 220 10.47 26.40 45.06
C GLY A 220 9.34 26.04 44.10
N HIS A 221 9.29 26.62 42.89
CA HIS A 221 8.37 26.14 41.85
C HIS A 221 8.55 24.62 41.61
N PRO A 222 7.47 23.83 41.49
CA PRO A 222 7.58 22.38 41.30
C PRO A 222 8.40 22.02 40.05
N ARG A 223 9.33 21.07 40.24
CA ARG A 223 10.13 20.44 39.18
C ARG A 223 10.05 18.93 39.33
N LEU A 224 10.04 18.22 38.21
CA LEU A 224 9.85 16.78 38.20
C LEU A 224 11.19 16.05 38.11
N ARG A 225 11.21 14.84 38.68
CA ARG A 225 12.33 13.92 38.56
C ARG A 225 12.07 12.96 37.41
N LEU A 226 13.11 12.66 36.65
CA LEU A 226 13.08 11.61 35.62
C LEU A 226 13.52 10.28 36.22
N THR A 227 12.81 9.20 35.86
CA THR A 227 13.14 7.85 36.35
C THR A 227 14.44 7.32 35.75
N LEU A 228 15.08 6.39 36.45
CA LEU A 228 16.12 5.52 35.91
C LEU A 228 15.58 4.12 35.53
N GLN A 229 14.32 3.84 35.84
CA GLN A 229 13.68 2.56 35.55
C GLN A 229 13.37 2.44 34.06
N GLN A 230 13.64 1.25 33.51
CA GLN A 230 13.34 0.98 32.11
C GLN A 230 11.83 0.78 31.92
N PRO A 231 11.25 1.24 30.79
CA PRO A 231 9.82 1.07 30.54
C PRO A 231 9.43 -0.41 30.42
N ASP A 232 10.36 -1.27 30.03
CA ASP A 232 10.22 -2.73 29.93
C ASP A 232 9.82 -3.37 31.28
N ASP A 233 10.36 -2.85 32.37
CA ASP A 233 10.05 -3.31 33.73
C ASP A 233 8.66 -2.84 34.20
N MET A 234 8.06 -1.88 33.49
CA MET A 234 6.83 -1.18 33.85
C MET A 234 5.67 -1.49 32.89
N LEU A 235 5.80 -2.50 32.02
CA LEU A 235 4.77 -2.86 31.05
C LEU A 235 3.40 -3.10 31.73
N GLY A 236 2.36 -2.44 31.22
CA GLY A 236 1.00 -2.54 31.75
C GLY A 236 0.72 -1.71 33.01
N HIS A 237 1.73 -1.06 33.59
CA HIS A 237 1.55 -0.15 34.73
C HIS A 237 0.72 1.07 34.33
N ASP A 238 -0.08 1.57 35.27
CA ASP A 238 -0.88 2.78 35.09
C ASP A 238 0.01 4.03 35.09
N VAL A 239 -0.26 4.90 34.12
CA VAL A 239 0.40 6.19 33.92
C VAL A 239 -0.63 7.27 33.67
N VAL A 240 -0.20 8.52 33.84
CA VAL A 240 -0.95 9.67 33.36
C VAL A 240 -0.07 10.53 32.48
N VAL A 241 -0.64 11.02 31.39
CA VAL A 241 -0.03 12.00 30.50
C VAL A 241 -0.63 13.37 30.82
N ILE A 242 0.21 14.38 31.03
CA ILE A 242 -0.26 15.74 31.35
C ILE A 242 0.21 16.70 30.28
N GLY A 243 -0.74 17.35 29.61
CA GLY A 243 -0.46 18.34 28.57
C GLY A 243 -1.70 18.97 27.98
N TYR A 244 -1.55 19.56 26.78
CA TYR A 244 -2.54 20.45 26.17
C TYR A 244 -3.03 19.91 24.83
N PRO A 245 -4.03 19.02 24.81
CA PRO A 245 -4.64 18.58 23.56
C PRO A 245 -5.45 19.73 22.93
N ALA A 246 -5.10 20.08 21.69
CA ALA A 246 -5.72 21.09 20.86
C ALA A 246 -6.92 20.54 20.08
N ARG A 247 -7.79 21.45 19.63
CA ARG A 247 -8.89 21.10 18.73
C ARG A 247 -8.36 20.92 17.31
N ASP A 248 -8.78 19.84 16.65
CA ASP A 248 -8.24 19.50 15.35
C ASP A 248 -9.32 19.00 14.38
N GLU A 249 -10.15 19.89 13.84
CA GLU A 249 -11.32 19.51 13.02
C GLU A 249 -10.97 18.95 11.63
N GLU A 250 -9.72 19.14 11.20
CA GLU A 250 -9.21 18.68 9.90
C GLU A 250 -8.58 17.27 10.01
N ARG A 251 -7.93 16.92 11.15
CA ARG A 251 -7.06 15.72 11.26
C ARG A 251 -7.61 14.58 12.14
N ASN A 252 -8.52 14.84 13.07
CA ASN A 252 -9.22 13.80 13.85
C ASN A 252 -10.76 13.85 13.65
N ALA A 253 -11.49 12.72 13.65
CA ALA A 253 -12.92 12.77 13.32
C ALA A 253 -13.69 13.58 14.35
N ALA A 254 -14.33 14.68 13.93
CA ALA A 254 -15.00 15.62 14.83
C ALA A 254 -16.02 14.95 15.77
N LYS A 255 -16.66 13.85 15.34
CA LYS A 255 -17.56 13.06 16.21
C LYS A 255 -16.80 12.26 17.27
N VAL A 256 -15.66 11.66 16.93
CA VAL A 256 -14.82 10.87 17.85
C VAL A 256 -14.07 11.77 18.84
N GLN A 257 -13.53 12.91 18.38
CA GLN A 257 -12.94 13.90 19.28
C GLN A 257 -13.95 14.45 20.27
N ARG A 258 -15.17 14.80 19.80
CA ARG A 258 -16.25 15.23 20.70
C ARG A 258 -16.67 14.14 21.68
N GLN A 259 -16.64 12.87 21.29
CA GLN A 259 -16.92 11.76 22.20
C GLN A 259 -15.85 11.61 23.28
N VAL A 260 -14.56 11.69 22.93
CA VAL A 260 -13.46 11.42 23.87
C VAL A 260 -13.06 12.65 24.67
N PHE A 261 -12.87 13.80 24.03
CA PHE A 261 -12.42 15.04 24.66
C PHE A 261 -13.59 15.96 25.04
N GLY A 262 -14.79 15.75 24.51
CA GLY A 262 -15.91 16.69 24.68
C GLY A 262 -15.80 17.90 23.76
N GLU A 263 -16.40 19.03 24.14
CA GLU A 263 -16.36 20.29 23.35
C GLU A 263 -15.28 21.28 23.83
N ILE A 264 -14.43 20.87 24.77
CA ILE A 264 -13.45 21.75 25.43
C ILE A 264 -12.05 21.35 24.95
N TYR A 265 -11.28 22.25 24.37
CA TYR A 265 -9.92 21.97 23.89
C TYR A 265 -8.96 23.08 24.33
N ASP A 266 -7.68 22.94 23.98
CA ASP A 266 -6.62 23.94 24.21
C ASP A 266 -6.34 24.24 25.69
N VAL A 267 -6.81 23.36 26.58
CA VAL A 267 -6.66 23.46 28.04
C VAL A 267 -5.86 22.27 28.57
N LYS A 268 -5.21 22.45 29.72
CA LYS A 268 -4.46 21.41 30.41
C LYS A 268 -5.37 20.24 30.78
N ARG A 269 -4.93 19.02 30.46
CA ARG A 269 -5.65 17.78 30.76
C ARG A 269 -4.78 16.74 31.42
N LEU A 270 -5.42 15.92 32.24
CA LEU A 270 -4.89 14.68 32.77
C LEU A 270 -5.40 13.52 31.91
N MET A 271 -4.52 12.85 31.19
CA MET A 271 -4.86 11.81 30.22
C MET A 271 -4.37 10.45 30.74
N PRO A 272 -5.23 9.64 31.37
CA PRO A 272 -4.83 8.39 31.98
C PRO A 272 -4.59 7.31 30.93
N GLY A 273 -3.62 6.42 31.19
CA GLY A 273 -3.22 5.35 30.30
C GLY A 273 -2.36 4.30 30.98
N LYS A 274 -1.83 3.37 30.20
CA LYS A 274 -0.89 2.35 30.66
C LYS A 274 0.37 2.37 29.80
N ILE A 275 1.46 1.85 30.35
CA ILE A 275 2.64 1.50 29.56
C ILE A 275 2.29 0.36 28.61
N GLY A 276 2.69 0.53 27.36
CA GLY A 276 2.31 -0.31 26.23
C GLY A 276 1.22 0.30 25.37
N GLY A 277 1.12 -0.21 24.15
CA GLY A 277 0.10 0.24 23.19
C GLY A 277 -1.29 -0.33 23.47
N ALA A 278 -2.07 -0.51 22.42
CA ALA A 278 -3.39 -1.11 22.39
C ALA A 278 -3.43 -2.23 21.35
N GLY A 279 -4.38 -3.15 21.49
CA GLY A 279 -4.46 -4.34 20.63
C GLY A 279 -3.14 -5.11 20.62
N ALA A 280 -2.55 -5.30 19.44
CA ALA A 280 -1.34 -6.09 19.22
C ALA A 280 -0.07 -5.53 19.89
N THR A 281 -0.01 -4.24 20.21
CA THR A 281 1.15 -3.60 20.85
C THR A 281 0.96 -3.42 22.37
N ALA A 282 -0.14 -3.92 22.95
CA ALA A 282 -0.41 -3.83 24.39
C ALA A 282 0.63 -4.57 25.25
N GLY A 283 1.28 -5.60 24.69
CA GLY A 283 2.35 -6.37 25.35
C GLY A 283 3.77 -5.85 25.08
N GLN A 284 3.93 -4.66 24.49
CA GLN A 284 5.23 -4.10 24.13
C GLN A 284 5.47 -2.81 24.92
N ALA A 285 6.57 -2.74 25.67
CA ALA A 285 6.96 -1.50 26.35
C ALA A 285 7.71 -0.54 25.42
N ARG A 286 8.32 -1.07 24.35
CA ARG A 286 9.13 -0.35 23.37
C ARG A 286 8.89 -0.85 21.96
N LEU A 287 9.12 0.02 20.99
CA LEU A 287 9.30 -0.34 19.58
C LEU A 287 10.34 0.56 18.90
N ARG A 288 10.84 0.13 17.74
CA ARG A 288 11.67 1.00 16.88
C ARG A 288 10.75 1.95 16.13
N TYR A 289 10.93 3.25 16.37
CA TYR A 289 10.14 4.31 15.75
C TYR A 289 11.07 5.26 14.98
N PRO A 290 10.78 5.57 13.71
CA PRO A 290 11.55 6.55 12.95
C PRO A 290 11.31 7.95 13.53
N SER A 291 12.38 8.61 13.95
CA SER A 291 12.38 9.97 14.49
C SER A 291 13.55 10.74 13.91
N TYR A 292 13.28 11.68 13.01
CA TYR A 292 14.30 12.36 12.18
C TYR A 292 15.17 11.32 11.43
N GLU A 293 16.50 11.47 11.44
CA GLU A 293 17.44 10.55 10.79
C GLU A 293 17.76 9.30 11.62
N GLN A 294 16.96 8.98 12.65
CA GLN A 294 17.26 7.94 13.63
C GLN A 294 16.09 6.96 13.81
N ASP A 295 16.41 5.68 13.91
CA ASP A 295 15.48 4.65 14.38
C ASP A 295 15.60 4.49 15.90
N VAL A 296 14.77 5.25 16.61
CA VAL A 296 14.84 5.33 18.06
C VAL A 296 14.08 4.20 18.75
N SER A 297 14.56 3.74 19.90
CA SER A 297 13.86 2.74 20.73
C SER A 297 12.83 3.46 21.61
N ALA A 298 11.70 3.84 21.02
CA ALA A 298 10.67 4.63 21.68
C ALA A 298 9.89 3.80 22.70
N MET A 299 9.57 4.40 23.84
CA MET A 299 8.68 3.86 24.86
C MET A 299 7.22 3.98 24.41
N LEU A 300 6.37 3.01 24.76
CA LEU A 300 4.95 3.01 24.41
C LEU A 300 4.03 3.34 25.59
N HIS A 301 2.95 4.06 25.32
CA HIS A 301 1.80 4.21 26.22
C HIS A 301 0.46 4.26 25.45
N ASN A 302 -0.66 4.03 26.14
CA ASN A 302 -2.01 4.02 25.52
C ASN A 302 -2.99 5.06 26.09
N ALA A 303 -2.47 6.18 26.61
CA ALA A 303 -3.30 7.34 26.93
C ALA A 303 -3.86 7.97 25.65
N SER A 304 -5.07 8.54 25.68
CA SER A 304 -5.64 9.26 24.53
C SER A 304 -5.04 10.67 24.44
N THR A 305 -4.36 11.01 23.35
CA THR A 305 -3.76 12.33 23.07
C THR A 305 -4.32 12.92 21.77
N LEU A 306 -4.00 14.19 21.48
CA LEU A 306 -4.37 14.93 20.26
C LEU A 306 -3.30 15.99 19.97
N GLY A 307 -3.39 16.58 18.77
CA GLY A 307 -2.72 17.83 18.34
C GLY A 307 -2.22 18.68 19.50
N GLY A 308 -0.93 18.89 19.72
CA GLY A 308 -0.41 19.81 20.75
C GLY A 308 -0.14 19.18 22.13
N ALA A 309 -0.43 17.89 22.30
CA ALA A 309 0.07 17.11 23.42
C ALA A 309 1.56 16.75 23.28
N SER A 310 2.18 16.94 22.11
CA SER A 310 3.63 16.87 21.91
C SER A 310 4.37 17.63 23.00
N GLY A 311 5.27 16.92 23.69
CA GLY A 311 6.07 17.42 24.80
C GLY A 311 5.45 17.18 26.17
N SER A 312 4.32 16.47 26.23
CA SER A 312 3.69 16.06 27.49
C SER A 312 4.56 15.08 28.28
N LEU A 313 4.50 15.19 29.60
CA LEU A 313 5.12 14.24 30.51
C LEU A 313 4.29 12.96 30.64
N VAL A 314 4.94 11.81 30.66
CA VAL A 314 4.33 10.51 31.02
C VAL A 314 4.73 10.17 32.45
N LEU A 315 3.80 10.25 33.40
CA LEU A 315 4.08 10.13 34.84
C LEU A 315 3.85 8.70 35.36
N ASN A 316 4.77 8.19 36.17
CA ASN A 316 4.57 6.97 36.96
C ASN A 316 3.69 7.26 38.18
N LEU A 317 2.55 6.59 38.30
CA LEU A 317 1.63 6.75 39.42
C LEU A 317 2.06 6.08 40.72
N THR A 318 3.15 5.30 40.70
CA THR A 318 3.71 4.66 41.89
C THR A 318 4.76 5.57 42.55
N THR A 319 5.58 6.27 41.76
CA THR A 319 6.72 7.02 42.28
C THR A 319 6.58 8.54 42.13
N GLY A 320 5.71 9.01 41.24
CA GLY A 320 5.62 10.43 40.86
C GLY A 320 6.77 10.90 39.97
N ASP A 321 7.60 9.99 39.46
CA ASP A 321 8.68 10.32 38.53
C ASP A 321 8.21 10.23 37.06
N VAL A 322 8.82 11.01 36.19
CA VAL A 322 8.54 11.02 34.74
C VAL A 322 9.23 9.82 34.09
N LEU A 323 8.44 9.00 33.39
CA LEU A 323 8.89 7.83 32.64
C LEU A 323 9.33 8.18 31.21
N GLY A 324 8.73 9.21 30.62
CA GLY A 324 9.10 9.64 29.28
C GLY A 324 8.45 10.95 28.84
N LEU A 325 8.91 11.43 27.68
CA LEU A 325 8.45 12.63 26.98
C LEU A 325 7.67 12.22 25.73
N HIS A 326 6.35 12.42 25.72
CA HIS A 326 5.47 12.08 24.59
C HIS A 326 5.86 12.88 23.34
N PHE A 327 5.88 12.24 22.16
CA PHE A 327 6.26 12.92 20.90
C PHE A 327 5.51 12.47 19.64
N ALA A 328 4.83 11.32 19.64
CA ALA A 328 4.10 10.81 18.47
C ALA A 328 3.11 9.72 18.87
N GLY A 329 2.30 9.24 17.92
CA GLY A 329 1.41 8.08 18.10
C GLY A 329 0.85 7.53 16.79
N GLU A 330 0.06 6.46 16.91
CA GLU A 330 -0.68 5.85 15.81
C GLU A 330 -2.09 5.49 16.32
N TYR A 331 -3.11 5.96 15.58
CA TYR A 331 -4.52 5.86 15.95
C TYR A 331 -4.91 4.42 16.34
N LEU A 332 -5.55 4.26 17.51
CA LEU A 332 -5.95 2.97 18.11
C LEU A 332 -4.84 1.94 18.36
N ARG A 333 -3.56 2.28 18.12
CA ARG A 333 -2.43 1.34 18.25
C ARG A 333 -1.49 1.69 19.38
N PHE A 334 -0.87 2.87 19.42
CA PHE A 334 0.03 3.24 20.51
C PHE A 334 0.37 4.73 20.47
N ASN A 335 0.88 5.26 21.57
CA ASN A 335 1.60 6.53 21.62
C ASN A 335 3.07 6.27 21.98
N CYS A 336 3.97 7.05 21.38
CA CYS A 336 5.42 7.00 21.54
C CYS A 336 5.92 8.11 22.48
N ALA A 337 6.89 7.76 23.32
CA ALA A 337 7.60 8.68 24.20
C ALA A 337 9.12 8.42 24.17
N VAL A 338 9.92 9.49 24.34
CA VAL A 338 11.35 9.38 24.61
C VAL A 338 11.51 8.83 26.03
N PRO A 339 12.16 7.67 26.24
CA PRO A 339 12.28 7.08 27.56
C PRO A 339 13.25 7.87 28.45
N ALA A 340 12.80 8.26 29.65
CA ALA A 340 13.59 9.05 30.59
C ALA A 340 14.89 8.33 31.04
N ALA A 341 14.84 7.00 31.14
CA ALA A 341 16.01 6.19 31.50
C ALA A 341 17.13 6.27 30.44
N GLU A 342 16.80 6.46 29.16
CA GLU A 342 17.79 6.65 28.09
C GLU A 342 18.42 8.05 28.17
N LEU A 343 17.64 9.06 28.57
CA LEU A 343 18.16 10.41 28.78
C LEU A 343 19.13 10.46 29.96
N ALA A 344 18.90 9.63 30.99
CA ALA A 344 19.79 9.51 32.14
C ALA A 344 21.16 8.90 31.81
N THR A 345 21.29 8.25 30.65
CA THR A 345 22.59 7.73 30.18
C THR A 345 23.36 8.74 29.35
N ASP A 346 22.78 9.87 28.90
CA ASP A 346 23.56 10.91 28.21
C ASP A 346 24.16 11.89 29.22
N ALA A 347 25.49 11.86 29.37
CA ALA A 347 26.22 12.78 30.25
C ALA A 347 25.89 14.25 29.97
N ARG A 348 25.63 14.62 28.71
CA ARG A 348 25.31 16.00 28.32
C ARG A 348 23.96 16.46 28.86
N VAL A 349 23.00 15.53 28.98
CA VAL A 349 21.67 15.80 29.55
C VAL A 349 21.77 15.89 31.07
N VAL A 350 22.58 15.03 31.70
CA VAL A 350 22.88 15.10 33.14
C VAL A 350 23.57 16.43 33.49
N ASP A 351 24.59 16.81 32.72
CA ASP A 351 25.35 18.07 32.90
C ASP A 351 24.49 19.32 32.66
N ALA A 352 23.44 19.22 31.83
CA ALA A 352 22.50 20.31 31.61
C ALA A 352 21.64 20.65 32.85
N GLY A 353 21.66 19.79 33.88
CA GLY A 353 20.94 20.02 35.14
C GLY A 353 19.57 19.35 35.24
N VAL A 354 19.30 18.33 34.41
CA VAL A 354 18.08 17.53 34.51
C VAL A 354 18.09 16.72 35.81
N HIS A 355 17.00 16.79 36.56
CA HIS A 355 16.84 16.16 37.86
C HIS A 355 16.36 14.71 37.69
N PHE A 356 17.17 13.73 38.10
CA PHE A 356 16.84 12.31 38.05
C PHE A 356 16.54 11.75 39.44
N ALA A 357 15.74 10.68 39.52
CA ALA A 357 15.34 10.02 40.77
C ALA A 357 16.49 9.26 41.48
N GLY A 358 17.69 9.20 40.88
CA GLY A 358 18.88 8.58 41.44
C GLY A 358 20.17 9.07 40.76
N ASN A 359 21.30 8.43 41.06
CA ASN A 359 22.60 8.79 40.48
C ASN A 359 22.68 8.35 39.00
N ALA A 360 22.33 9.26 38.09
CA ALA A 360 22.55 9.08 36.66
C ALA A 360 24.05 8.90 36.38
N ARG A 361 24.41 7.86 35.61
CA ARG A 361 25.81 7.45 35.42
C ARG A 361 26.52 8.16 34.28
N GLY A 362 25.79 8.87 33.40
CA GLY A 362 26.33 9.68 32.30
C GLY A 362 27.39 8.96 31.46
N ASP A 363 26.97 8.27 30.39
CA ASP A 363 27.85 7.64 29.42
C ASP A 363 27.95 8.50 28.14
N LEU A 364 29.17 8.93 27.80
CA LEU A 364 29.41 9.71 26.59
C LEU A 364 29.33 8.88 25.30
N THR A 365 29.31 7.54 25.38
CA THR A 365 29.53 6.65 24.24
C THR A 365 28.27 6.31 23.45
N ALA A 366 27.14 6.07 24.11
CA ALA A 366 25.90 5.61 23.46
C ALA A 366 25.42 6.55 22.34
N TRP A 367 25.57 7.86 22.53
CA TRP A 367 25.10 8.90 21.61
C TRP A 367 26.24 9.66 20.91
N ARG A 368 27.49 9.24 21.13
CA ARG A 368 28.71 9.95 20.70
C ARG A 368 28.71 10.30 19.22
N THR A 369 28.25 9.40 18.36
CA THR A 369 28.26 9.60 16.91
C THR A 369 27.30 10.72 16.48
N ALA A 370 26.10 10.77 17.07
CA ALA A 370 25.11 11.80 16.78
C ALA A 370 25.59 13.18 17.27
N TRP A 371 26.18 13.22 18.47
CA TRP A 371 26.73 14.43 19.06
C TRP A 371 27.99 14.96 18.35
N ASN A 372 28.93 14.07 18.00
CA ASN A 372 30.14 14.47 17.28
C ASN A 372 29.83 15.07 15.90
N ARG A 373 28.76 14.60 15.24
CA ARG A 373 28.34 15.12 13.93
C ARG A 373 27.95 16.59 14.01
N VAL A 374 27.22 16.97 15.06
CA VAL A 374 26.73 18.34 15.24
C VAL A 374 27.74 19.25 15.94
N GLU A 375 28.53 18.74 16.90
CA GLU A 375 29.51 19.55 17.65
C GLU A 375 30.79 19.84 16.83
N ARG A 376 31.24 18.93 15.93
CA ARG A 376 32.40 19.21 15.04
C ARG A 376 32.11 20.25 13.95
N ALA A 377 30.85 20.42 13.58
CA ALA A 377 30.43 21.47 12.66
C ALA A 377 30.39 22.86 13.33
N ALA A 378 30.52 22.92 14.66
CA ALA A 378 30.29 24.12 15.47
C ALA A 378 31.55 24.71 16.14
N GLU A 379 32.74 24.11 16.03
CA GLU A 379 33.97 24.67 16.63
C GLU A 379 34.51 25.88 15.84
N PRO A 380 34.71 27.06 16.47
CA PRO A 380 35.51 28.14 15.92
C PRO A 380 37.00 27.84 16.13
N ALA A 381 37.80 27.98 15.09
CA ALA A 381 39.25 27.87 15.20
C ALA A 381 39.83 29.07 15.99
N GLU A 382 40.33 28.85 17.22
CA GLU A 382 41.12 29.84 17.96
C GLU A 382 42.54 29.35 18.30
N ASN A 383 43.50 29.96 17.58
CA ASN A 383 44.76 30.57 18.04
C ASN A 383 45.74 29.80 18.95
N GLY A 384 46.75 29.20 18.32
CA GLY A 384 48.13 29.13 18.86
C GLY A 384 48.97 30.29 18.28
N THR A 385 49.45 31.18 19.17
CA THR A 385 50.23 32.38 18.86
C THR A 385 51.72 32.09 18.55
N GLU A 386 52.11 32.57 17.36
CA GLU A 386 53.37 33.18 16.89
C GLU A 386 54.75 32.70 17.37
N ASP A 387 55.57 32.24 16.41
CA ASP A 387 56.91 32.82 16.19
C ASP A 387 57.23 33.05 14.70
N ARG A 388 57.01 34.32 14.35
CA ARG A 388 57.38 35.23 13.25
C ARG A 388 58.46 34.86 12.21
N VAL A 389 58.08 35.10 10.94
CA VAL A 389 58.84 35.95 9.99
C VAL A 389 57.87 36.94 9.30
N PRO A 390 58.13 38.27 9.29
CA PRO A 390 57.24 39.35 8.78
C PRO A 390 57.68 39.86 7.37
N PRO A 391 57.09 40.94 6.79
CA PRO A 391 55.66 41.31 6.63
C PRO A 391 55.28 41.69 5.15
N ASN A 392 53.97 41.65 4.85
CA ASN A 392 53.14 42.43 3.89
C ASN A 392 53.69 42.77 2.48
N ASP A 393 53.01 42.47 1.36
CA ASP A 393 51.89 43.27 0.84
C ASP A 393 51.08 42.53 -0.27
N GLY A 394 49.75 42.54 -0.18
CA GLY A 394 48.87 42.83 -1.35
C GLY A 394 48.23 41.69 -2.18
N ARG A 395 46.99 41.30 -1.78
CA ARG A 395 45.75 41.06 -2.60
C ARG A 395 45.75 39.94 -3.68
N GLY A 396 44.69 39.14 -3.85
CA GLY A 396 43.34 39.19 -3.28
C GLY A 396 42.52 37.91 -3.55
N LEU A 397 41.51 37.73 -2.72
CA LEU A 397 40.45 36.70 -2.80
C LEU A 397 39.48 36.97 -3.98
N PRO A 398 38.75 35.97 -4.51
CA PRO A 398 37.64 36.20 -5.43
C PRO A 398 36.51 36.98 -4.73
N ASP A 399 36.15 38.11 -5.33
CA ASP A 399 35.12 39.07 -4.90
C ASP A 399 33.81 38.77 -5.65
N ILE A 400 32.72 38.48 -4.94
CA ILE A 400 31.39 38.29 -5.54
C ILE A 400 30.68 39.64 -5.50
N ARG A 401 30.49 40.26 -6.67
CA ARG A 401 29.68 41.47 -6.81
C ARG A 401 28.50 41.24 -7.73
N SER A 402 27.34 41.66 -7.25
CA SER A 402 26.11 41.80 -8.02
C SER A 402 25.97 43.28 -8.38
N ASP A 403 26.03 43.61 -9.66
CA ASP A 403 25.61 44.92 -10.15
C ASP A 403 24.81 44.75 -11.45
N GLY A 404 23.63 45.39 -11.52
CA GLY A 404 22.85 45.55 -12.75
C GLY A 404 22.56 44.30 -13.58
N GLY A 405 22.42 43.11 -12.98
CA GLY A 405 21.99 41.89 -13.68
C GLY A 405 23.10 41.00 -14.26
N VAL A 406 24.37 41.17 -13.87
CA VAL A 406 25.45 40.23 -14.22
C VAL A 406 26.22 39.81 -12.96
N VAL A 407 26.32 38.50 -12.73
CA VAL A 407 27.19 37.88 -11.71
C VAL A 407 28.33 37.18 -12.42
N ARG A 408 29.57 37.43 -11.99
CA ARG A 408 30.78 36.83 -12.60
C ARG A 408 31.56 36.05 -11.55
N LEU A 409 31.92 34.80 -11.85
CA LEU A 409 32.74 33.92 -11.01
C LEU A 409 33.82 33.25 -11.88
N THR A 410 35.08 33.21 -11.42
CA THR A 410 36.21 32.70 -12.22
C THR A 410 36.82 31.44 -11.60
N VAL A 411 36.56 30.28 -12.21
CA VAL A 411 37.32 29.01 -12.13
C VAL A 411 37.08 28.24 -13.45
N PRO A 412 37.97 27.33 -13.90
CA PRO A 412 38.54 27.30 -15.26
C PRO A 412 37.59 26.77 -16.36
N LEU A 413 36.49 27.47 -16.61
CA LEU A 413 35.74 27.48 -17.86
C LEU A 413 34.92 28.77 -17.94
N GLU A 414 35.03 29.51 -19.06
CA GLU A 414 34.34 30.79 -19.27
C GLU A 414 33.02 30.59 -20.02
N ILE A 415 31.88 31.00 -19.43
CA ILE A 415 30.57 31.07 -20.11
C ILE A 415 29.95 32.44 -19.82
N GLU A 416 29.67 33.22 -20.87
CA GLU A 416 29.04 34.55 -20.80
C GLU A 416 27.61 34.51 -21.35
N LEU A 417 26.62 34.88 -20.51
CA LEU A 417 25.21 35.02 -20.90
C LEU A 417 24.74 36.44 -20.56
N ARG A 418 24.15 37.15 -21.54
CA ARG A 418 23.76 38.55 -21.44
C ARG A 418 22.30 38.73 -21.87
N LEU A 419 21.45 39.23 -20.97
CA LEU A 419 20.09 39.65 -21.30
C LEU A 419 20.10 41.16 -21.61
N GLY A 420 19.74 41.54 -22.83
CA GLY A 420 19.71 42.93 -23.29
C GLY A 420 18.42 43.65 -22.86
N ALA A 421 18.56 44.85 -22.28
CA ALA A 421 17.45 45.77 -22.04
C ALA A 421 17.14 46.60 -23.31
N PRO A 422 15.87 46.98 -23.56
CA PRO A 422 15.44 47.56 -24.83
C PRO A 422 15.94 48.99 -24.99
N THR A 423 16.59 49.27 -26.13
CA THR A 423 16.94 50.63 -26.57
C THR A 423 15.82 51.24 -27.38
N LEU A 424 15.15 52.24 -26.82
CA LEU A 424 14.39 53.24 -27.57
C LEU A 424 15.36 54.11 -28.37
N GLY A 425 15.30 54.00 -29.70
CA GLY A 425 15.96 54.91 -30.63
C GLY A 425 14.92 55.81 -31.32
N PRO A 426 15.18 57.14 -31.45
CA PRO A 426 14.31 58.03 -32.20
C PRO A 426 14.64 57.96 -33.70
N THR A 427 13.65 58.24 -34.57
CA THR A 427 13.73 59.13 -35.76
C THR A 427 12.65 58.79 -36.82
N VAL A 428 11.67 59.71 -36.93
CA VAL A 428 11.03 60.30 -38.14
C VAL A 428 10.05 59.50 -39.01
N ILE A 429 8.76 59.71 -38.69
CA ILE A 429 7.65 60.28 -39.50
C ILE A 429 7.65 60.05 -41.03
N ALA A 430 6.62 59.33 -41.49
CA ALA A 430 5.78 59.77 -42.59
C ALA A 430 4.31 59.40 -42.32
N SER A 431 3.52 60.45 -42.15
CA SER A 431 2.07 60.46 -41.92
C SER A 431 1.27 60.04 -43.16
N GLN A 432 0.16 59.32 -42.96
CA GLN A 432 -1.13 59.79 -43.45
C GLN A 432 -2.28 59.25 -42.59
N ALA A 433 -3.05 60.19 -42.07
CA ALA A 433 -4.16 60.03 -41.15
C ALA A 433 -5.48 59.70 -41.87
N LEU A 434 -6.45 59.17 -41.12
CA LEU A 434 -7.82 59.68 -40.90
C LEU A 434 -8.53 58.67 -39.94
N ALA A 435 -8.53 58.92 -38.61
CA ALA A 435 -9.62 59.55 -37.82
C ALA A 435 -10.79 58.57 -37.51
N ALA A 436 -11.32 58.38 -36.29
CA ALA A 436 -11.05 58.90 -34.94
C ALA A 436 -11.83 58.05 -33.89
N ASP A 437 -11.38 58.14 -32.64
CA ASP A 437 -12.07 57.99 -31.32
C ASP A 437 -12.36 56.63 -30.64
N ASP A 438 -11.43 56.29 -29.71
CA ASP A 438 -11.56 56.22 -28.22
C ASP A 438 -12.41 55.10 -27.54
N PRO A 439 -12.22 54.82 -26.22
CA PRO A 439 -11.24 53.90 -25.64
C PRO A 439 -11.85 52.79 -24.76
N GLY A 440 -11.05 51.78 -24.41
CA GLY A 440 -11.29 50.94 -23.24
C GLY A 440 -11.33 49.44 -23.54
N ARG A 441 -10.15 48.81 -23.56
CA ARG A 441 -10.06 47.37 -23.32
C ARG A 441 -9.00 47.12 -22.25
N ALA A 442 -9.50 46.94 -21.03
CA ALA A 442 -8.80 46.31 -19.94
C ALA A 442 -8.72 44.79 -20.17
N ASP A 443 -7.65 44.19 -19.63
CA ASP A 443 -7.42 42.78 -19.30
C ASP A 443 -8.08 41.68 -20.16
N ASP A 444 -7.26 40.97 -20.91
CA ASP A 444 -7.57 39.60 -21.34
C ASP A 444 -6.84 38.63 -20.40
N THR A 445 -7.53 38.30 -19.31
CA THR A 445 -7.25 37.12 -18.48
C THR A 445 -7.90 35.93 -19.17
N SER A 446 -7.16 34.83 -19.39
CA SER A 446 -7.74 33.60 -19.92
C SER A 446 -8.79 33.06 -18.92
N ALA A 447 -10.06 33.29 -19.22
CA ALA A 447 -11.20 32.87 -18.42
C ALA A 447 -11.30 31.33 -18.38
N THR A 448 -11.44 30.79 -17.17
CA THR A 448 -11.68 29.37 -16.90
C THR A 448 -13.17 29.07 -17.12
N GLU A 449 -13.52 28.04 -17.90
CA GLU A 449 -14.91 27.63 -18.18
C GLU A 449 -15.62 27.23 -16.88
N LYS A 450 -16.83 27.75 -16.62
CA LYS A 450 -17.65 27.44 -15.44
C LYS A 450 -18.96 26.75 -15.83
N ALA A 451 -19.35 25.73 -15.08
CA ALA A 451 -20.69 25.14 -15.18
C ALA A 451 -21.68 26.01 -14.40
N VAL A 452 -22.73 26.50 -15.06
CA VAL A 452 -23.74 27.40 -14.49
C VAL A 452 -25.11 26.74 -14.57
N GLU A 453 -25.83 26.77 -13.45
CA GLU A 453 -27.18 26.24 -13.37
C GLU A 453 -28.15 27.21 -14.08
N PRO A 454 -28.89 26.78 -15.12
CA PRO A 454 -29.85 27.64 -15.78
C PRO A 454 -30.93 28.10 -14.81
N PHE A 455 -31.50 29.29 -15.05
CA PHE A 455 -32.65 29.74 -14.27
C PHE A 455 -33.79 28.73 -14.34
N HIS A 456 -34.23 28.28 -13.17
CA HIS A 456 -35.46 27.52 -12.97
C HIS A 456 -36.15 28.01 -11.71
N GLU A 457 -37.45 27.74 -11.60
CA GLU A 457 -38.20 27.99 -10.36
C GLU A 457 -38.42 26.67 -9.64
N GLU A 458 -38.30 26.66 -8.32
CA GLU A 458 -38.45 25.45 -7.50
C GLU A 458 -39.91 25.05 -7.22
N ASP A 459 -40.86 25.96 -7.49
CA ASP A 459 -42.30 25.73 -7.31
C ASP A 459 -42.94 25.23 -8.62
N TYR A 460 -43.30 23.94 -8.68
CA TYR A 460 -43.86 23.32 -9.88
C TYR A 460 -45.39 23.39 -9.99
N GLU A 461 -46.11 23.93 -9.00
CA GLU A 461 -47.58 23.96 -8.99
C GLU A 461 -48.17 24.81 -10.14
N THR A 462 -47.34 25.70 -10.70
CA THR A 462 -47.70 26.59 -11.81
C THR A 462 -47.46 25.99 -13.20
N ARG A 463 -47.13 24.69 -13.29
CA ARG A 463 -46.88 23.98 -14.56
C ARG A 463 -48.10 23.17 -14.97
N ASP A 464 -48.75 23.62 -16.03
CA ASP A 464 -49.93 22.93 -16.57
C ASP A 464 -49.57 21.65 -17.36
N GLY A 465 -48.30 21.50 -17.77
CA GLY A 465 -47.85 20.33 -18.53
C GLY A 465 -48.20 20.40 -20.01
N TYR A 466 -48.40 19.23 -20.60
CA TYR A 466 -48.99 19.05 -21.93
C TYR A 466 -50.48 19.38 -21.91
N ASN A 467 -50.92 20.23 -22.82
CA ASN A 467 -52.31 20.59 -23.05
C ASN A 467 -52.92 19.71 -24.16
N GLU A 468 -53.93 18.92 -23.78
CA GLU A 468 -54.62 17.98 -24.68
C GLU A 468 -55.48 18.69 -25.74
N ASP A 469 -55.94 19.92 -25.47
CA ASP A 469 -56.78 20.70 -26.39
C ASP A 469 -55.97 21.68 -27.26
N PHE A 470 -54.64 21.63 -27.20
CA PHE A 470 -53.75 22.61 -27.81
C PHE A 470 -53.95 22.80 -29.33
N LEU A 471 -54.30 21.74 -30.05
CA LEU A 471 -54.52 21.77 -31.50
C LEU A 471 -55.97 22.09 -31.89
N GLY A 472 -56.83 22.43 -30.92
CA GLY A 472 -58.28 22.64 -31.14
C GLY A 472 -59.08 21.35 -31.34
N VAL A 473 -58.42 20.19 -31.33
CA VAL A 473 -59.01 18.85 -31.30
C VAL A 473 -58.34 18.09 -30.16
N ALA A 474 -59.13 17.49 -29.27
CA ALA A 474 -58.64 16.81 -28.09
C ALA A 474 -57.68 15.65 -28.46
N LEU A 475 -56.47 15.71 -27.92
CA LEU A 475 -55.40 14.75 -28.12
C LEU A 475 -54.87 14.36 -26.74
N PRO A 476 -55.41 13.31 -26.11
CA PRO A 476 -55.05 12.97 -24.74
C PRO A 476 -53.63 12.40 -24.63
N LEU A 477 -53.09 12.45 -23.40
CA LEU A 477 -51.82 11.78 -23.11
C LEU A 477 -51.90 10.26 -23.35
N PRO A 478 -50.81 9.61 -23.79
CA PRO A 478 -50.71 8.17 -23.82
C PRO A 478 -50.94 7.54 -22.43
N THR A 479 -51.77 6.51 -22.34
CA THR A 479 -52.00 5.77 -21.09
C THR A 479 -50.95 4.68 -20.88
N VAL A 480 -50.45 4.53 -19.65
CA VAL A 480 -49.53 3.44 -19.29
C VAL A 480 -50.30 2.23 -18.78
N SER A 481 -50.10 1.07 -19.41
CA SER A 481 -50.82 -0.17 -19.06
C SER A 481 -50.33 -0.82 -17.75
N ASP A 482 -49.10 -0.52 -17.31
CA ASP A 482 -48.51 -1.05 -16.09
C ASP A 482 -47.86 0.07 -15.25
N LEU A 483 -48.66 0.68 -14.38
CA LEU A 483 -48.21 1.74 -13.47
C LEU A 483 -47.17 1.25 -12.45
N SER A 484 -47.00 -0.07 -12.26
CA SER A 484 -45.97 -0.60 -11.38
C SER A 484 -44.55 -0.30 -11.89
N GLN A 485 -44.40 0.05 -13.18
CA GLN A 485 -43.12 0.41 -13.80
C GLN A 485 -42.83 1.91 -13.75
N VAL A 486 -43.78 2.72 -13.30
CA VAL A 486 -43.72 4.19 -13.37
C VAL A 486 -43.37 4.77 -12.00
N SER A 487 -42.60 5.85 -11.97
CA SER A 487 -42.36 6.60 -10.73
C SER A 487 -43.66 7.27 -10.27
N ARG A 488 -43.86 7.36 -8.95
CA ARG A 488 -45.03 8.01 -8.36
C ARG A 488 -44.59 9.33 -7.73
N LEU A 489 -45.36 10.39 -7.94
CA LEU A 489 -45.19 11.69 -7.31
C LEU A 489 -45.78 11.67 -5.89
N ASP A 490 -45.44 12.67 -5.08
CA ASP A 490 -45.88 12.80 -3.70
C ASP A 490 -47.42 12.96 -3.57
N ASP A 491 -48.06 13.58 -4.55
CA ASP A 491 -49.52 13.72 -4.65
C ASP A 491 -50.24 12.44 -5.13
N GLY A 492 -49.46 11.43 -5.52
CA GLY A 492 -49.93 10.15 -6.02
C GLY A 492 -50.13 10.07 -7.52
N ASP A 493 -49.90 11.14 -8.28
CA ASP A 493 -49.88 11.17 -9.74
C ASP A 493 -48.60 10.47 -10.29
N HIS A 494 -48.56 10.26 -11.60
CA HIS A 494 -47.46 9.65 -12.34
C HIS A 494 -46.91 10.55 -13.46
N VAL A 495 -47.53 11.71 -13.68
CA VAL A 495 -47.15 12.66 -14.74
C VAL A 495 -46.40 13.84 -14.14
N LEU A 496 -45.13 13.99 -14.52
CA LEU A 496 -44.37 15.22 -14.25
C LEU A 496 -44.82 16.30 -15.22
N ARG A 497 -45.47 17.35 -14.70
CA ARG A 497 -45.86 18.52 -15.47
C ARG A 497 -44.75 19.57 -15.44
N TYR A 498 -44.36 20.00 -16.64
CA TYR A 498 -43.43 21.12 -16.89
C TYR A 498 -44.12 22.20 -17.72
N GLN A 499 -43.46 23.33 -17.94
CA GLN A 499 -44.03 24.37 -18.81
C GLN A 499 -44.02 23.89 -20.27
N ASN A 500 -45.21 23.67 -20.83
CA ASN A 500 -45.51 23.25 -22.21
C ASN A 500 -45.23 21.78 -22.53
N PHE A 501 -44.83 20.96 -21.55
CA PHE A 501 -44.63 19.53 -21.76
C PHE A 501 -44.82 18.72 -20.48
N SER A 502 -45.07 17.43 -20.65
CA SER A 502 -45.22 16.46 -19.57
C SER A 502 -44.33 15.25 -19.82
N ILE A 503 -43.86 14.62 -18.74
CA ILE A 503 -43.01 13.42 -18.77
C ILE A 503 -43.56 12.36 -17.84
N VAL A 504 -43.52 11.11 -18.29
CA VAL A 504 -43.79 9.94 -17.45
C VAL A 504 -42.50 9.12 -17.32
N MET A 505 -42.01 8.95 -16.10
CA MET A 505 -40.71 8.30 -15.83
C MET A 505 -40.85 6.80 -15.57
N ASN A 506 -40.08 5.98 -16.29
CA ASN A 506 -39.95 4.57 -15.95
C ASN A 506 -38.92 4.42 -14.81
N LYS A 507 -39.38 3.98 -13.62
CA LYS A 507 -38.53 3.96 -12.42
C LYS A 507 -37.41 2.93 -12.49
N ALA A 508 -37.62 1.81 -13.19
CA ALA A 508 -36.60 0.76 -13.33
C ALA A 508 -35.53 1.13 -14.36
N ARG A 509 -35.93 1.83 -15.44
CA ARG A 509 -35.01 2.32 -16.47
C ARG A 509 -34.33 3.64 -16.08
N ARG A 510 -34.88 4.36 -15.10
CA ARG A 510 -34.44 5.69 -14.66
C ARG A 510 -34.44 6.74 -15.79
N LEU A 511 -35.29 6.51 -16.79
CA LEU A 511 -35.44 7.30 -18.02
C LEU A 511 -36.93 7.54 -18.28
N ALA A 512 -37.25 8.59 -19.04
CA ALA A 512 -38.62 8.82 -19.49
C ALA A 512 -39.14 7.61 -20.29
N LEU A 513 -40.34 7.16 -19.97
CA LEU A 513 -41.10 6.24 -20.79
C LEU A 513 -41.60 6.96 -22.04
N PHE A 514 -42.12 8.17 -21.85
CA PHE A 514 -42.45 9.10 -22.92
C PHE A 514 -42.49 10.54 -22.38
N SER A 515 -42.37 11.49 -23.29
CA SER A 515 -42.71 12.89 -23.12
C SER A 515 -43.79 13.29 -24.12
N ALA A 516 -44.56 14.30 -23.75
CA ALA A 516 -45.56 14.94 -24.59
C ALA A 516 -45.34 16.45 -24.52
N ALA A 517 -45.17 17.12 -25.65
CA ALA A 517 -44.86 18.54 -25.71
C ALA A 517 -45.77 19.26 -26.70
N ASN A 518 -46.23 20.45 -26.34
CA ASN A 518 -46.89 21.35 -27.27
C ASN A 518 -45.84 22.33 -27.82
N VAL A 519 -45.86 22.55 -29.13
CA VAL A 519 -44.92 23.45 -29.81
C VAL A 519 -45.70 24.54 -30.52
N ASP A 520 -45.50 25.78 -30.07
CA ASP A 520 -45.98 26.97 -30.77
C ASP A 520 -44.81 27.65 -31.49
N GLY A 521 -44.80 27.52 -32.82
CA GLY A 521 -43.78 28.09 -33.70
C GLY A 521 -44.06 29.52 -34.14
N THR A 522 -45.12 30.17 -33.64
CA THR A 522 -45.48 31.54 -34.03
C THR A 522 -44.48 32.57 -33.48
N ALA A 523 -44.30 33.67 -34.21
CA ALA A 523 -43.38 34.73 -33.79
C ALA A 523 -43.78 35.33 -32.43
N ALA A 524 -45.07 35.48 -32.16
CA ALA A 524 -45.59 36.00 -30.91
C ALA A 524 -45.25 35.11 -29.71
N ALA A 525 -45.34 33.77 -29.87
CA ALA A 525 -45.02 32.83 -28.80
C ALA A 525 -43.51 32.68 -28.56
N LYS A 526 -42.68 32.79 -29.62
CA LYS A 526 -41.21 32.71 -29.53
C LYS A 526 -40.53 34.02 -29.11
N ARG A 527 -41.23 35.15 -29.24
CA ARG A 527 -40.79 36.49 -28.81
C ARG A 527 -41.96 37.26 -28.19
N PRO A 528 -42.40 36.88 -26.98
CA PRO A 528 -43.49 37.56 -26.28
C PRO A 528 -43.10 38.96 -25.77
N ASP A 529 -41.81 39.29 -25.76
CA ASP A 529 -41.26 40.59 -25.35
C ASP A 529 -40.03 40.90 -26.22
N ASP A 530 -40.19 41.80 -27.19
CA ASP A 530 -39.12 42.18 -28.13
C ASP A 530 -37.94 42.92 -27.48
N SER A 531 -38.11 43.40 -26.24
CA SER A 531 -37.06 44.10 -25.50
C SER A 531 -36.06 43.17 -24.80
N LYS A 532 -36.36 41.87 -24.74
CA LYS A 532 -35.54 40.88 -24.02
C LYS A 532 -34.97 39.84 -24.97
N ALA A 533 -33.68 39.54 -24.81
CA ALA A 533 -33.02 38.51 -25.59
C ALA A 533 -33.56 37.11 -25.20
N THR A 534 -33.99 36.34 -26.20
CA THR A 534 -34.46 34.95 -26.05
C THR A 534 -33.39 33.92 -26.44
N THR A 535 -32.13 34.36 -26.52
CA THR A 535 -30.98 33.50 -26.83
C THR A 535 -30.69 32.55 -25.66
N ARG A 536 -29.96 31.46 -25.97
CA ARG A 536 -29.57 30.44 -24.99
C ARG A 536 -28.85 31.03 -23.76
N GLY A 537 -27.82 31.84 -24.00
CA GLY A 537 -27.07 32.47 -22.92
C GLY A 537 -27.92 33.47 -22.10
N ALA A 538 -28.76 34.26 -22.75
CA ALA A 538 -29.60 35.26 -22.07
C ALA A 538 -30.67 34.64 -21.17
N LEU A 539 -31.27 33.52 -21.59
CA LEU A 539 -32.30 32.83 -20.80
C LEU A 539 -31.71 31.98 -19.66
N GLY A 540 -30.51 31.41 -19.88
CA GLY A 540 -29.78 30.59 -18.91
C GLY A 540 -28.89 31.36 -17.93
N GLY A 541 -28.60 32.65 -18.19
CA GLY A 541 -27.65 33.43 -17.39
C GLY A 541 -26.18 33.03 -17.61
N LEU A 542 -25.86 32.51 -18.79
CA LEU A 542 -24.54 31.97 -19.14
C LEU A 542 -23.65 33.06 -19.76
N GLY A 543 -22.38 33.11 -19.36
CA GLY A 543 -21.33 33.86 -20.05
C GLY A 543 -20.93 33.23 -21.39
N GLU A 544 -20.02 33.87 -22.14
CA GLU A 544 -19.62 33.44 -23.50
C GLU A 544 -18.99 32.03 -23.53
N SER A 545 -18.44 31.54 -22.40
CA SER A 545 -17.73 30.26 -22.28
C SER A 545 -18.35 29.31 -21.23
N ASP A 546 -19.55 29.61 -20.72
CA ASP A 546 -20.18 28.80 -19.68
C ASP A 546 -21.01 27.63 -20.25
N THR A 547 -21.14 26.56 -19.48
CA THR A 547 -21.93 25.37 -19.84
C THR A 547 -23.06 25.10 -18.85
N GLU A 548 -24.20 24.57 -19.30
CA GLU A 548 -25.34 24.30 -18.42
C GLU A 548 -25.12 23.09 -17.53
N LYS A 549 -25.30 23.29 -16.23
CA LYS A 549 -25.46 22.22 -15.26
C LYS A 549 -26.91 21.73 -15.27
N TRP A 550 -27.12 20.43 -15.44
CA TRP A 550 -28.45 19.82 -15.36
C TRP A 550 -28.77 19.42 -13.92
N PHE A 551 -30.05 19.37 -13.58
CA PHE A 551 -30.49 19.15 -12.19
C PHE A 551 -31.61 18.10 -12.11
N THR A 552 -31.72 17.50 -10.93
CA THR A 552 -32.71 16.46 -10.61
C THR A 552 -34.06 17.06 -10.27
N ASP A 553 -35.14 16.33 -10.55
CA ASP A 553 -36.50 16.73 -10.15
C ASP A 553 -36.83 16.12 -8.77
N PRO A 554 -37.06 16.93 -7.72
CA PRO A 554 -37.29 16.43 -6.38
C PRO A 554 -38.66 15.76 -6.19
N ARG A 555 -39.61 15.93 -7.12
CA ARG A 555 -40.97 15.35 -7.02
C ARG A 555 -41.00 13.84 -7.21
N ILE A 556 -39.88 13.24 -7.62
CA ILE A 556 -39.70 11.78 -7.69
C ILE A 556 -38.39 11.38 -6.99
N PRO A 557 -38.29 10.15 -6.45
CA PRO A 557 -37.06 9.68 -5.81
C PRO A 557 -35.83 9.81 -6.71
N ALA A 558 -34.68 10.19 -6.14
CA ALA A 558 -33.41 10.32 -6.87
C ALA A 558 -33.00 9.01 -7.58
N LEU A 559 -33.30 7.86 -6.96
CA LEU A 559 -33.08 6.52 -7.55
C LEU A 559 -33.90 6.25 -8.82
N HIS A 560 -34.95 7.03 -9.12
CA HIS A 560 -35.81 6.86 -10.29
C HIS A 560 -35.40 7.72 -11.50
N GLN A 561 -34.28 8.44 -11.40
CA GLN A 561 -33.72 9.28 -12.47
C GLN A 561 -32.19 9.13 -12.50
N LEU A 562 -31.55 9.48 -13.62
CA LEU A 562 -30.09 9.48 -13.74
C LEU A 562 -29.56 10.89 -13.44
N PRO A 563 -28.65 11.08 -12.48
CA PRO A 563 -28.16 12.41 -12.15
C PRO A 563 -27.19 12.93 -13.22
N ASP A 564 -26.87 14.22 -13.14
CA ASP A 564 -25.94 14.87 -14.08
C ASP A 564 -24.55 14.21 -14.10
N ARG A 565 -24.15 13.66 -12.94
CA ARG A 565 -22.91 12.89 -12.78
C ARG A 565 -22.83 11.69 -13.71
N PHE A 566 -23.96 11.04 -14.01
CA PHE A 566 -24.01 9.94 -14.97
C PHE A 566 -23.48 10.36 -16.33
N PHE A 567 -23.93 11.50 -16.84
CA PHE A 567 -23.56 12.00 -18.17
C PHE A 567 -22.21 12.72 -18.20
N THR A 568 -21.74 13.25 -17.06
CA THR A 568 -20.43 13.94 -16.99
C THR A 568 -19.27 12.99 -16.67
N LYS A 569 -19.57 11.80 -16.13
CA LYS A 569 -18.61 10.72 -15.84
C LYS A 569 -18.90 9.46 -16.66
N ASP A 570 -19.50 9.59 -17.84
CA ASP A 570 -19.78 8.48 -18.77
C ASP A 570 -18.64 8.18 -19.76
N ARG A 571 -17.51 8.90 -19.66
CA ARG A 571 -16.39 8.84 -20.60
C ARG A 571 -16.72 9.42 -21.98
N GLN A 572 -17.54 10.48 -22.03
CA GLN A 572 -18.01 11.15 -23.25
C GLN A 572 -18.78 10.21 -24.19
N ALA A 573 -19.45 9.20 -23.63
CA ALA A 573 -20.16 8.18 -24.39
C ALA A 573 -21.47 8.73 -24.99
N PHE A 574 -22.15 9.59 -24.24
CA PHE A 574 -23.45 10.12 -24.57
C PHE A 574 -23.46 11.64 -24.40
N ASP A 575 -24.09 12.29 -25.36
CA ASP A 575 -24.61 13.63 -25.11
C ASP A 575 -25.83 13.53 -24.18
N LYS A 576 -26.07 14.61 -23.44
CA LYS A 576 -27.34 14.84 -22.74
C LYS A 576 -28.43 15.12 -23.78
N GLY A 577 -29.04 14.06 -24.30
CA GLY A 577 -30.04 14.11 -25.36
C GLY A 577 -31.38 14.57 -24.80
N HIS A 578 -31.88 15.70 -25.30
CA HIS A 578 -33.21 16.18 -24.95
C HIS A 578 -34.28 15.32 -25.65
N LEU A 579 -35.29 14.85 -24.92
CA LEU A 579 -36.48 14.25 -25.53
C LEU A 579 -37.47 15.32 -25.98
N VAL A 580 -37.62 16.37 -25.17
CA VAL A 580 -38.25 17.64 -25.52
C VAL A 580 -37.16 18.67 -25.73
N ARG A 581 -36.96 19.07 -26.99
CA ARG A 581 -35.93 20.04 -27.37
C ARG A 581 -36.24 21.42 -26.78
N ARG A 582 -35.21 22.10 -26.30
CA ARG A 582 -35.30 23.48 -25.77
C ARG A 582 -36.01 24.42 -26.73
N GLU A 583 -35.61 24.44 -28.00
CA GLU A 583 -36.22 25.32 -29.01
C GLU A 583 -37.70 25.04 -29.22
N ASP A 584 -38.15 23.80 -29.00
CA ASP A 584 -39.53 23.38 -29.20
C ASP A 584 -40.40 23.80 -28.00
N ALA A 585 -39.90 23.62 -26.76
CA ALA A 585 -40.60 23.97 -25.53
C ALA A 585 -40.51 25.45 -25.14
N ALA A 586 -39.42 26.16 -25.47
CA ALA A 586 -39.19 27.55 -25.08
C ALA A 586 -40.08 28.53 -25.86
N TRP A 587 -41.34 28.65 -25.45
CA TRP A 587 -42.34 29.60 -25.91
C TRP A 587 -43.33 29.92 -24.79
N GLY A 588 -44.09 31.00 -24.93
CA GLY A 588 -45.16 31.33 -23.99
C GLY A 588 -45.83 32.65 -24.33
N HIS A 589 -46.95 32.94 -23.67
CA HIS A 589 -47.64 34.23 -23.81
C HIS A 589 -46.92 35.36 -23.06
N SER A 590 -45.91 35.02 -22.25
CA SER A 590 -45.06 35.95 -21.53
C SER A 590 -43.60 35.50 -21.54
N PHE A 591 -42.69 36.45 -21.35
CA PHE A 591 -41.26 36.15 -21.20
C PHE A 591 -40.97 35.21 -20.01
N ALA A 592 -41.75 35.31 -18.93
CA ALA A 592 -41.59 34.45 -17.75
C ALA A 592 -41.89 32.99 -18.07
N GLN A 593 -43.01 32.71 -18.77
CA GLN A 593 -43.33 31.36 -19.24
C GLN A 593 -42.26 30.82 -20.18
N LEU A 594 -41.78 31.64 -21.12
CA LEU A 594 -40.72 31.24 -22.06
C LEU A 594 -39.41 30.90 -21.32
N ARG A 595 -38.98 31.73 -20.36
CA ARG A 595 -37.76 31.51 -19.57
C ARG A 595 -37.89 30.27 -18.67
N ARG A 596 -39.06 30.05 -18.07
CA ARG A 596 -39.37 28.86 -17.28
C ARG A 596 -39.34 27.60 -18.13
N ALA A 597 -39.98 27.61 -19.30
CA ALA A 597 -39.94 26.49 -20.25
C ALA A 597 -38.51 26.14 -20.67
N ASN A 598 -37.66 27.15 -20.87
CA ASN A 598 -36.24 26.94 -21.13
C ASN A 598 -35.52 26.26 -19.95
N GLY A 599 -35.77 26.69 -18.71
CA GLY A 599 -35.17 26.07 -17.52
C GLY A 599 -35.63 24.62 -17.34
N ASP A 600 -36.94 24.39 -17.49
CA ASP A 600 -37.56 23.08 -17.30
C ASP A 600 -36.97 22.01 -18.24
N THR A 601 -36.48 22.37 -19.43
CA THR A 601 -35.88 21.39 -20.36
C THR A 601 -34.57 20.78 -19.86
N TYR A 602 -33.88 21.40 -18.89
CA TYR A 602 -32.60 20.94 -18.33
C TYR A 602 -32.74 20.01 -17.12
N HIS A 603 -33.97 19.60 -16.76
CA HIS A 603 -34.14 18.51 -15.81
C HIS A 603 -33.66 17.20 -16.42
N VAL A 604 -32.94 16.40 -15.63
CA VAL A 604 -32.44 15.09 -16.09
C VAL A 604 -33.56 14.09 -16.43
N THR A 605 -34.79 14.34 -15.99
CA THR A 605 -36.00 13.60 -16.38
C THR A 605 -36.35 13.75 -17.87
N ASN A 606 -35.96 14.87 -18.49
CA ASN A 606 -36.05 15.11 -19.93
C ASN A 606 -34.81 14.59 -20.70
N CYS A 607 -33.83 14.06 -19.99
CA CYS A 607 -32.57 13.58 -20.57
C CYS A 607 -32.65 12.09 -20.93
N SER A 608 -32.09 11.75 -22.09
CA SER A 608 -31.81 10.37 -22.45
C SER A 608 -30.40 10.23 -23.05
N PRO A 609 -29.67 9.13 -22.77
CA PRO A 609 -28.33 8.90 -23.31
C PRO A 609 -28.36 8.71 -24.83
N GLN A 610 -27.89 9.73 -25.57
CA GLN A 610 -27.85 9.72 -27.03
C GLN A 610 -26.43 9.97 -27.55
N VAL A 611 -25.98 9.21 -28.54
CA VAL A 611 -24.66 9.44 -29.16
C VAL A 611 -24.63 10.72 -29.99
N ALA A 612 -23.48 11.41 -30.03
CA ALA A 612 -23.35 12.69 -30.72
C ALA A 612 -23.71 12.65 -32.22
N GLY A 613 -23.42 11.54 -32.91
CA GLY A 613 -23.80 11.35 -34.33
C GLY A 613 -25.30 11.23 -34.56
N PHE A 614 -26.05 10.82 -33.54
CA PHE A 614 -27.51 10.76 -33.55
C PHE A 614 -28.10 12.10 -33.12
N ASN A 615 -27.66 12.63 -31.97
CA ASN A 615 -28.20 13.83 -31.34
C ASN A 615 -27.89 15.12 -32.12
N ARG A 616 -26.64 15.31 -32.59
CA ARG A 616 -26.19 16.58 -33.18
C ARG A 616 -26.44 16.62 -34.69
N SER A 617 -27.34 17.48 -35.14
CA SER A 617 -27.67 17.66 -36.57
C SER A 617 -26.48 17.93 -37.51
N ALA A 618 -25.41 18.55 -37.01
CA ALA A 618 -24.21 18.85 -37.82
C ALA A 618 -23.33 17.62 -38.11
N LYS A 619 -23.58 16.48 -37.47
CA LYS A 619 -22.73 15.28 -37.54
C LYS A 619 -23.19 14.25 -38.58
N ALA A 620 -24.44 14.30 -39.03
CA ALA A 620 -24.98 13.43 -40.07
C ALA A 620 -26.17 14.08 -40.79
N ARG A 621 -26.43 13.66 -42.03
CA ARG A 621 -27.46 14.27 -42.89
C ARG A 621 -28.89 13.97 -42.41
N ASP A 622 -29.14 12.74 -41.96
CA ASP A 622 -30.47 12.21 -41.65
C ASP A 622 -30.47 11.56 -40.25
N ASN A 623 -30.33 12.37 -39.20
CA ASN A 623 -30.28 11.93 -37.80
C ASN A 623 -31.35 12.59 -36.92
N TRP A 624 -31.33 12.33 -35.60
CA TRP A 624 -32.34 12.84 -34.67
C TRP A 624 -32.40 14.37 -34.70
N GLY A 625 -31.25 15.04 -34.61
CA GLY A 625 -31.18 16.50 -34.71
C GLY A 625 -31.66 17.04 -36.06
N ALA A 626 -31.45 16.30 -37.16
CA ALA A 626 -31.95 16.68 -38.48
C ALA A 626 -33.48 16.54 -38.58
N LEU A 627 -34.07 15.49 -37.99
CA LEU A 627 -35.52 15.35 -37.86
C LEU A 627 -36.09 16.49 -37.01
N GLU A 628 -35.45 16.83 -35.90
CA GLU A 628 -35.87 17.94 -35.05
C GLU A 628 -35.77 19.29 -35.79
N ASN A 629 -34.73 19.50 -36.59
CA ASN A 629 -34.63 20.69 -37.44
C ASN A 629 -35.68 20.70 -38.55
N PHE A 630 -36.01 19.54 -39.12
CA PHE A 630 -37.08 19.40 -40.11
C PHE A 630 -38.43 19.74 -39.50
N VAL A 631 -38.76 19.15 -38.34
CA VAL A 631 -39.98 19.45 -37.59
C VAL A 631 -40.03 20.92 -37.21
N ALA A 632 -38.98 21.48 -36.61
CA ALA A 632 -38.92 22.91 -36.27
C ALA A 632 -39.11 23.83 -37.49
N LYS A 633 -38.60 23.42 -38.67
CA LYS A 633 -38.79 24.15 -39.93
C LYS A 633 -40.21 24.01 -40.48
N ALA A 634 -40.80 22.81 -40.40
CA ALA A 634 -42.16 22.50 -40.86
C ALA A 634 -43.22 23.19 -39.98
N VAL A 635 -42.94 23.31 -38.68
CA VAL A 635 -43.80 23.93 -37.67
C VAL A 635 -43.62 25.44 -37.59
N LYS A 636 -42.66 26.02 -38.32
CA LYS A 636 -42.38 27.46 -38.27
C LYS A 636 -43.63 28.26 -38.67
N GLY A 637 -44.21 28.97 -37.70
CA GLY A 637 -45.44 29.74 -37.89
C GLY A 637 -46.76 28.99 -37.62
N GLY A 638 -46.70 27.74 -37.14
CA GLY A 638 -47.87 26.92 -36.80
C GLY A 638 -47.72 26.22 -35.43
N GLN A 639 -48.65 25.31 -35.15
CA GLN A 639 -48.74 24.58 -33.88
C GLN A 639 -48.74 23.07 -34.13
N VAL A 640 -47.98 22.32 -33.33
CA VAL A 640 -48.02 20.86 -33.32
C VAL A 640 -47.93 20.32 -31.89
N SER A 641 -48.38 19.08 -31.72
CA SER A 641 -48.07 18.28 -30.54
C SER A 641 -47.02 17.23 -30.90
N LEU A 642 -46.02 17.09 -30.04
CA LEU A 642 -44.96 16.12 -30.17
C LEU A 642 -45.06 15.10 -29.05
N PHE A 643 -45.01 13.82 -29.39
CA PHE A 643 -44.77 12.75 -28.42
C PHE A 643 -43.43 12.13 -28.75
N SER A 644 -42.59 11.90 -27.75
CA SER A 644 -41.31 11.24 -27.97
C SER A 644 -40.92 10.37 -26.81
N GLY A 645 -40.06 9.40 -27.08
CA GLY A 645 -39.53 8.57 -26.03
C GLY A 645 -38.55 7.54 -26.56
N PRO A 646 -37.79 6.91 -25.65
CA PRO A 646 -37.04 5.71 -25.98
C PRO A 646 -37.99 4.53 -26.20
N ILE A 647 -37.57 3.58 -27.03
CA ILE A 647 -38.14 2.25 -27.09
C ILE A 647 -37.35 1.38 -26.13
N PHE A 648 -38.00 0.85 -25.10
CA PHE A 648 -37.37 -0.03 -24.12
C PHE A 648 -37.50 -1.48 -24.54
N GLU A 649 -36.41 -2.05 -25.03
CA GLU A 649 -36.33 -3.47 -25.32
C GLU A 649 -35.66 -4.23 -24.17
N ARG A 650 -36.04 -5.51 -24.02
CA ARG A 650 -35.33 -6.40 -23.09
C ARG A 650 -33.87 -6.60 -23.51
N SER A 651 -33.62 -6.52 -24.82
CA SER A 651 -32.34 -6.58 -25.54
C SER A 651 -31.53 -5.28 -25.52
N ASP A 652 -32.01 -4.22 -24.85
CA ASP A 652 -31.21 -3.02 -24.64
C ASP A 652 -29.93 -3.36 -23.86
N ASP A 653 -28.81 -2.83 -24.36
CA ASP A 653 -27.49 -3.12 -23.83
C ASP A 653 -27.27 -2.39 -22.50
N ILE A 654 -26.53 -3.02 -21.58
CA ILE A 654 -26.22 -2.46 -20.27
C ILE A 654 -24.95 -1.61 -20.39
N PHE A 655 -25.06 -0.34 -20.00
CA PHE A 655 -23.95 0.57 -19.85
C PHE A 655 -23.55 0.70 -18.38
N HIS A 656 -22.25 0.60 -18.11
CA HIS A 656 -21.67 0.78 -16.77
C HIS A 656 -21.16 2.22 -16.61
N GLY A 657 -21.90 3.03 -15.84
CA GLY A 657 -21.62 4.44 -15.57
C GLY A 657 -21.39 4.75 -14.08
N VAL A 658 -21.40 6.03 -13.72
CA VAL A 658 -21.22 6.51 -12.34
C VAL A 658 -22.33 7.51 -12.00
N ASP A 659 -23.11 7.27 -10.95
CA ASP A 659 -24.06 8.23 -10.39
C ASP A 659 -23.55 8.82 -9.07
N ASP A 660 -24.40 9.55 -8.33
CA ASP A 660 -24.01 10.25 -7.09
C ASP A 660 -23.64 9.30 -5.94
N ASP A 661 -24.08 8.03 -6.01
CA ASP A 661 -23.80 6.99 -5.02
C ASP A 661 -22.64 6.04 -5.44
N GLY A 662 -22.08 6.24 -6.65
CA GLY A 662 -20.97 5.45 -7.17
C GLY A 662 -21.28 4.73 -8.48
N ARG A 663 -20.82 3.48 -8.65
CA ARG A 663 -20.97 2.74 -9.92
C ARG A 663 -22.42 2.31 -10.13
N VAL A 664 -22.95 2.54 -11.35
CA VAL A 664 -24.33 2.20 -11.74
C VAL A 664 -24.37 1.42 -13.06
N GLN A 665 -25.35 0.53 -13.21
CA GLN A 665 -25.65 -0.17 -14.46
C GLN A 665 -26.99 0.32 -15.04
N VAL A 666 -27.00 0.75 -16.30
CA VAL A 666 -28.16 1.37 -16.95
C VAL A 666 -28.38 0.76 -18.33
N LYS A 667 -29.59 0.29 -18.65
CA LYS A 667 -29.93 -0.18 -20.00
C LYS A 667 -30.16 0.99 -20.95
N ILE A 668 -29.38 1.07 -22.03
CA ILE A 668 -29.42 2.17 -22.99
C ILE A 668 -30.35 1.81 -24.16
N PRO A 669 -31.35 2.64 -24.47
CA PRO A 669 -32.29 2.37 -25.56
C PRO A 669 -31.61 2.50 -26.94
N LYS A 670 -31.85 1.54 -27.82
CA LYS A 670 -31.33 1.51 -29.21
C LYS A 670 -32.11 2.39 -30.17
N ALA A 671 -33.38 2.63 -29.86
CA ALA A 671 -34.30 3.34 -30.73
C ALA A 671 -35.09 4.37 -29.96
N TYR A 672 -35.42 5.45 -30.66
CA TYR A 672 -36.30 6.50 -30.20
C TYR A 672 -37.43 6.66 -31.19
N TRP A 673 -38.60 6.95 -30.66
CA TRP A 673 -39.77 7.25 -31.45
C TRP A 673 -40.15 8.72 -31.25
N LYS A 674 -40.68 9.33 -32.30
CA LYS A 674 -41.29 10.66 -32.26
C LYS A 674 -42.56 10.62 -33.08
N VAL A 675 -43.67 11.06 -32.50
CA VAL A 675 -44.93 11.28 -33.22
C VAL A 675 -45.15 12.79 -33.29
N VAL A 676 -45.26 13.30 -34.51
CA VAL A 676 -45.65 14.68 -34.77
C VAL A 676 -47.14 14.66 -35.11
N VAL A 677 -47.93 15.44 -34.38
CA VAL A 677 -49.37 15.57 -34.63
C VAL A 677 -49.69 17.01 -34.94
N GLU A 678 -50.30 17.23 -36.10
CA GLU A 678 -50.89 18.50 -36.51
C GLU A 678 -52.41 18.34 -36.66
N ALA A 679 -53.12 19.47 -36.70
CA ALA A 679 -54.55 19.48 -36.99
C ALA A 679 -54.80 20.23 -38.30
N GLU A 680 -55.52 19.60 -39.21
CA GLU A 680 -55.99 20.19 -40.46
C GLU A 680 -57.49 19.89 -40.60
N ASP A 681 -58.29 20.91 -40.89
CA ASP A 681 -59.75 20.81 -41.09
C ASP A 681 -60.52 20.04 -39.98
N GLY A 682 -60.09 20.17 -38.72
CA GLY A 682 -60.72 19.51 -37.57
C GLY A 682 -60.39 18.02 -37.41
N ALA A 683 -59.42 17.51 -38.18
CA ALA A 683 -58.89 16.15 -38.06
C ALA A 683 -57.42 16.19 -37.62
N LEU A 684 -57.01 15.19 -36.81
CA LEU A 684 -55.62 15.00 -36.41
C LEU A 684 -54.86 14.22 -37.49
N LEU A 685 -53.71 14.76 -37.90
CA LEU A 685 -52.77 14.10 -38.79
C LEU A 685 -51.53 13.72 -37.97
N ALA A 686 -51.25 12.42 -37.86
CA ALA A 686 -50.16 11.90 -37.05
C ALA A 686 -49.08 11.26 -37.92
N TYR A 687 -47.83 11.67 -37.70
CA TYR A 687 -46.66 11.16 -38.38
C TYR A 687 -45.70 10.57 -37.36
N ALA A 688 -45.55 9.25 -37.40
CA ALA A 688 -44.66 8.53 -36.50
C ALA A 688 -43.30 8.28 -37.18
N PHE A 689 -42.25 8.58 -36.45
CA PHE A 689 -40.87 8.35 -36.83
C PHE A 689 -40.23 7.47 -35.78
N VAL A 690 -39.52 6.44 -36.23
CA VAL A 690 -38.61 5.69 -35.38
C VAL A 690 -37.22 5.86 -35.97
N GLN A 691 -36.29 6.31 -35.15
CA GLN A 691 -34.88 6.35 -35.52
C GLN A 691 -34.08 5.54 -34.51
N GLN A 692 -33.09 4.85 -35.04
CA GLN A 692 -32.15 4.07 -34.25
C GLN A 692 -30.86 4.86 -34.12
N GLN A 693 -30.30 4.88 -32.92
CA GLN A 693 -28.95 5.37 -32.74
C GLN A 693 -27.95 4.25 -32.99
N ASP A 694 -26.88 4.56 -33.72
CA ASP A 694 -25.77 3.60 -33.88
C ASP A 694 -24.91 3.60 -32.62
N LEU A 695 -25.09 2.53 -31.87
CA LEU A 695 -24.46 2.25 -30.60
C LEU A 695 -23.12 1.51 -30.75
N SER A 696 -22.68 1.20 -31.97
CA SER A 696 -21.45 0.45 -32.25
C SER A 696 -20.17 1.16 -31.75
N GLY A 697 -20.18 2.50 -31.80
CA GLY A 697 -19.08 3.35 -31.31
C GLY A 697 -19.08 3.61 -29.81
N VAL A 698 -20.15 3.21 -29.09
CA VAL A 698 -20.26 3.42 -27.64
C VAL A 698 -19.41 2.41 -26.89
N ARG A 699 -18.72 2.90 -25.85
CA ARG A 699 -17.94 2.07 -24.93
C ARG A 699 -18.84 1.59 -23.80
N TRP A 700 -19.48 0.44 -24.03
CA TRP A 700 -20.52 -0.16 -23.18
C TRP A 700 -20.08 -0.45 -21.73
N GLU A 701 -18.79 -0.67 -21.54
CA GLU A 701 -18.19 -0.96 -20.24
C GLU A 701 -17.00 -0.03 -20.02
N GLU A 702 -16.45 -0.03 -18.81
CA GLU A 702 -15.00 0.21 -18.67
C GLU A 702 -14.28 -0.93 -19.37
N ARG A 703 -14.33 -0.92 -20.71
CA ARG A 703 -13.68 -1.92 -21.55
C ARG A 703 -12.50 -1.27 -22.22
N LEU A 704 -11.42 -2.02 -22.20
CA LEU A 704 -10.09 -1.66 -22.62
C LEU A 704 -10.13 -0.97 -23.99
N GLN A 705 -9.96 0.35 -23.98
CA GLN A 705 -9.46 1.02 -25.16
C GLN A 705 -8.01 0.66 -25.29
N VAL A 706 -7.64 0.06 -26.40
CA VAL A 706 -6.23 -0.13 -26.74
C VAL A 706 -5.76 1.18 -27.39
N PRO A 707 -4.97 2.02 -26.68
CA PRO A 707 -4.43 3.25 -27.24
C PRO A 707 -3.60 2.92 -28.50
N ALA A 708 -3.39 3.89 -29.39
CA ALA A 708 -2.66 3.66 -30.64
C ALA A 708 -1.30 2.97 -30.43
N ALA A 709 -0.60 3.32 -29.33
CA ALA A 709 0.67 2.71 -28.94
C ALA A 709 0.57 1.21 -28.62
N PHE A 710 -0.59 0.72 -28.18
CA PHE A 710 -0.79 -0.66 -27.76
C PHE A 710 -1.44 -1.55 -28.84
N LYS A 711 -1.98 -0.96 -29.92
CA LYS A 711 -2.59 -1.70 -31.05
C LYS A 711 -1.64 -2.70 -31.73
N PRO A 712 -0.33 -2.41 -31.90
CA PRO A 712 0.62 -3.36 -32.49
C PRO A 712 0.87 -4.61 -31.64
N PHE A 713 0.58 -4.56 -30.33
CA PHE A 713 0.78 -5.65 -29.38
C PHE A 713 -0.47 -6.52 -29.17
N MET A 714 -1.56 -6.25 -29.91
CA MET A 714 -2.74 -7.13 -29.88
C MET A 714 -2.39 -8.49 -30.50
N LEU A 715 -2.90 -9.57 -29.89
CA LEU A 715 -2.73 -10.95 -30.35
C LEU A 715 -4.11 -11.64 -30.39
N PRO A 716 -4.35 -12.61 -31.29
CA PRO A 716 -5.54 -13.46 -31.20
C PRO A 716 -5.47 -14.35 -29.97
N LEU A 717 -6.61 -14.63 -29.32
CA LEU A 717 -6.69 -15.49 -28.13
C LEU A 717 -6.07 -16.86 -28.40
N ALA A 718 -6.22 -17.40 -29.61
CA ALA A 718 -5.60 -18.68 -29.97
C ALA A 718 -4.07 -18.61 -30.13
N ASP A 719 -3.51 -17.46 -30.48
CA ASP A 719 -2.06 -17.25 -30.46
C ASP A 719 -1.57 -16.95 -29.04
N LEU A 720 -2.34 -16.18 -28.26
CA LEU A 720 -2.09 -15.98 -26.84
C LEU A 720 -2.18 -17.31 -26.09
N GLU A 721 -3.07 -18.22 -26.43
CA GLU A 721 -3.23 -19.55 -25.83
C GLU A 721 -2.21 -20.58 -26.34
N ARG A 722 -1.73 -20.40 -27.57
CA ARG A 722 -0.55 -21.13 -28.06
C ARG A 722 0.71 -20.70 -27.34
N ARG A 723 0.80 -19.41 -27.04
CA ARG A 723 1.85 -18.84 -26.22
C ARG A 723 1.65 -19.36 -24.79
N LEU A 724 0.43 -19.28 -24.24
CA LEU A 724 0.05 -19.72 -22.90
C LEU A 724 -0.04 -21.24 -22.87
N GLU A 725 1.10 -21.92 -22.84
CA GLU A 725 1.28 -23.35 -23.10
C GLU A 725 0.38 -24.30 -22.26
N PHE A 726 -0.25 -23.81 -21.18
CA PHE A 726 -1.19 -24.55 -20.32
C PHE A 726 -2.57 -23.89 -20.12
N VAL A 727 -2.74 -22.66 -20.56
CA VAL A 727 -4.07 -22.06 -20.58
C VAL A 727 -4.73 -22.59 -21.84
N VAL A 728 -5.93 -23.13 -21.71
CA VAL A 728 -6.82 -23.33 -22.85
C VAL A 728 -8.03 -22.50 -22.53
N PHE A 729 -8.21 -21.39 -23.24
CA PHE A 729 -9.43 -20.63 -23.13
C PHE A 729 -10.59 -21.51 -23.63
N PRO A 730 -11.73 -21.46 -22.95
CA PRO A 730 -12.88 -22.29 -23.33
C PRO A 730 -13.37 -21.95 -24.75
N PRO A 731 -13.99 -22.89 -25.48
CA PRO A 731 -14.40 -22.69 -26.88
C PRO A 731 -15.29 -21.45 -27.11
N GLU A 732 -16.07 -21.07 -26.12
CA GLU A 732 -16.92 -19.88 -26.11
C GLU A 732 -16.09 -18.59 -26.13
N LEU A 733 -14.91 -18.57 -25.48
CA LEU A 733 -13.98 -17.45 -25.49
C LEU A 733 -13.19 -17.37 -26.80
N HIS A 734 -12.82 -18.51 -27.38
CA HIS A 734 -12.31 -18.57 -28.76
C HIS A 734 -13.34 -18.10 -29.79
N ALA A 735 -14.61 -18.49 -29.64
CA ALA A 735 -15.70 -18.04 -30.51
C ALA A 735 -16.00 -16.54 -30.35
N ALA A 736 -15.68 -15.97 -29.18
CA ALA A 736 -15.78 -14.55 -28.88
C ALA A 736 -14.52 -13.74 -29.24
N ASP A 737 -13.41 -14.38 -29.65
CA ASP A 737 -12.14 -13.72 -30.01
C ASP A 737 -12.38 -12.70 -31.14
N GLN A 738 -12.15 -11.42 -30.83
CA GLN A 738 -12.40 -10.33 -31.76
C GLN A 738 -11.25 -10.11 -32.73
N PHE A 739 -10.07 -10.69 -32.49
CA PHE A 739 -8.85 -10.33 -33.22
C PHE A 739 -8.98 -10.52 -34.74
N HIS A 740 -9.59 -11.60 -35.23
CA HIS A 740 -9.74 -11.85 -36.67
C HIS A 740 -11.04 -11.32 -37.30
N THR A 741 -11.88 -10.63 -36.54
CA THR A 741 -13.15 -10.07 -37.05
C THR A 741 -12.93 -8.76 -37.82
N ALA A 742 -13.95 -8.28 -38.55
CA ALA A 742 -13.93 -6.95 -39.16
C ALA A 742 -13.63 -5.86 -38.12
N ARG A 743 -14.16 -6.02 -36.90
CA ARG A 743 -13.92 -5.13 -35.75
C ARG A 743 -12.48 -5.15 -35.25
N GLY A 744 -11.89 -6.33 -35.06
CA GLY A 744 -10.48 -6.45 -34.66
C GLY A 744 -9.52 -5.90 -35.74
N SER A 745 -9.93 -5.98 -37.01
CA SER A 745 -9.18 -5.40 -38.12
C SER A 745 -9.32 -3.89 -38.18
N GLU A 746 -10.52 -3.32 -38.02
CA GLU A 746 -10.74 -1.85 -37.91
C GLU A 746 -9.95 -1.23 -36.73
N VAL A 747 -9.87 -1.93 -35.59
CA VAL A 747 -9.06 -1.48 -34.44
C VAL A 747 -7.57 -1.40 -34.80
N ARG A 748 -7.06 -2.32 -35.63
CA ARG A 748 -5.65 -2.38 -36.05
C ARG A 748 -5.31 -1.53 -37.28
N GLU A 749 -6.22 -1.36 -38.24
CA GLU A 749 -5.95 -0.74 -39.54
C GLU A 749 -5.95 0.80 -39.54
N ALA A 750 -6.20 1.44 -38.40
CA ALA A 750 -6.24 2.90 -38.32
C ALA A 750 -4.88 3.61 -38.56
N GLU A 751 -3.73 2.94 -38.61
CA GLU A 751 -2.39 3.58 -38.77
C GLU A 751 -1.35 2.72 -39.54
N GLY A 752 -1.76 1.90 -40.52
CA GLY A 752 -0.90 1.45 -41.63
C GLY A 752 0.42 0.68 -41.37
N LEU A 753 0.37 -0.52 -40.76
CA LEU A 753 1.54 -1.45 -40.73
C LEU A 753 1.19 -2.88 -41.25
N PRO A 754 2.09 -3.58 -41.99
CA PRO A 754 1.72 -4.71 -42.85
C PRO A 754 1.92 -6.09 -42.20
N GLY A 755 0.97 -7.02 -42.42
CA GLY A 755 1.01 -8.41 -41.94
C GLY A 755 1.56 -9.44 -42.95
N ARG A 756 1.87 -10.66 -42.44
CA ARG A 756 1.93 -11.99 -43.14
C ARG A 756 2.47 -13.04 -42.13
N GLY A 757 2.06 -14.32 -42.09
CA GLY A 757 1.19 -15.12 -42.95
C GLY A 757 1.00 -16.55 -42.41
N VAL A 758 0.03 -17.25 -43.01
CA VAL A 758 -0.61 -18.53 -42.67
C VAL A 758 0.34 -19.75 -42.55
N SER A 759 0.11 -20.65 -41.57
CA SER A 759 0.76 -21.97 -41.47
C SER A 759 -0.11 -23.14 -41.97
N ARG A 760 0.54 -24.12 -42.63
CA ARG A 760 -0.05 -25.35 -43.22
C ARG A 760 0.13 -26.57 -42.29
N ARG A 761 -0.89 -27.43 -42.24
CA ARG A 761 -1.02 -28.72 -41.51
C ARG A 761 -0.01 -29.83 -41.89
N ALA A 762 0.43 -30.62 -40.89
CA ALA A 762 0.66 -32.11 -40.83
C ALA A 762 1.84 -32.41 -39.86
N LYS A 763 1.98 -33.49 -39.09
CA LYS A 763 1.28 -34.77 -38.84
C LYS A 763 1.81 -35.31 -37.47
N ARG A 764 0.98 -36.03 -36.72
CA ARG A 764 1.27 -36.64 -35.40
C ARG A 764 2.51 -37.56 -35.37
N ARG A 765 3.37 -37.38 -34.36
CA ARG A 765 4.20 -38.43 -33.73
C ARG A 765 4.32 -38.11 -32.23
N ARG A 766 4.12 -39.11 -31.36
CA ARG A 766 4.10 -38.95 -29.89
C ARG A 766 5.50 -38.56 -29.38
N THR A 767 5.60 -37.48 -28.61
CA THR A 767 6.81 -37.04 -27.90
C THR A 767 6.41 -36.39 -26.57
N VAL A 768 7.12 -36.74 -25.48
CA VAL A 768 7.54 -36.00 -24.26
C VAL A 768 6.53 -35.12 -23.49
N LYS A 769 5.40 -34.71 -24.07
CA LYS A 769 4.39 -33.81 -23.49
C LYS A 769 3.69 -34.38 -22.24
N GLU A 770 3.79 -35.69 -22.00
CA GLU A 770 3.22 -36.33 -20.81
C GLU A 770 4.12 -36.21 -19.57
N LEU A 771 5.36 -35.73 -19.70
CA LEU A 771 6.30 -35.50 -18.57
C LEU A 771 6.42 -34.01 -18.16
N ALA A 772 5.82 -33.08 -18.90
CA ALA A 772 6.09 -31.64 -18.76
C ALA A 772 5.19 -30.88 -17.77
N ALA A 773 3.99 -31.37 -17.46
CA ALA A 773 3.05 -30.68 -16.57
C ALA A 773 3.29 -31.09 -15.10
N GLY A 774 4.35 -30.58 -14.49
CA GLY A 774 4.48 -30.55 -13.03
C GLY A 774 3.69 -29.39 -12.42
N PRO A 775 3.50 -29.34 -11.09
CA PRO A 775 2.76 -28.28 -10.41
C PRO A 775 3.40 -26.90 -10.65
N LYS A 776 2.58 -25.85 -10.77
CA LYS A 776 3.06 -24.46 -10.87
C LYS A 776 3.58 -23.97 -9.50
N THR A 777 4.64 -23.17 -9.53
CA THR A 777 5.22 -22.55 -8.34
C THR A 777 5.11 -21.03 -8.36
N PHE A 778 4.68 -20.43 -7.24
CA PHE A 778 4.53 -18.98 -7.11
C PHE A 778 5.81 -18.34 -6.55
N ARG A 779 6.14 -17.14 -7.05
CA ARG A 779 7.25 -16.32 -6.52
C ARG A 779 6.92 -15.60 -5.22
N ASP A 780 5.63 -15.39 -4.97
CA ASP A 780 5.16 -14.65 -3.81
C ASP A 780 5.32 -15.51 -2.52
N PRO A 781 5.98 -14.97 -1.47
CA PRO A 781 6.18 -15.69 -0.22
C PRO A 781 4.90 -16.09 0.51
N ILE A 782 3.82 -15.30 0.42
CA ILE A 782 2.53 -15.55 1.06
C ILE A 782 1.80 -16.69 0.34
N LEU A 783 1.80 -16.64 -0.99
CA LEU A 783 1.25 -17.69 -1.83
C LEU A 783 1.97 -19.03 -1.60
N SER A 784 3.28 -18.98 -1.37
CA SER A 784 4.09 -20.16 -1.10
C SER A 784 3.73 -20.82 0.24
N VAL A 785 3.58 -20.05 1.33
CA VAL A 785 3.12 -20.59 2.62
C VAL A 785 1.69 -21.13 2.53
N PHE A 786 0.82 -20.44 1.79
CA PHE A 786 -0.56 -20.87 1.57
C PHE A 786 -0.66 -22.18 0.76
N GLN A 787 0.17 -22.33 -0.28
CA GLN A 787 0.23 -23.55 -1.09
C GLN A 787 0.76 -24.74 -0.28
N SER A 788 1.79 -24.54 0.56
CA SER A 788 2.32 -25.54 1.49
C SER A 788 1.26 -26.03 2.48
N ALA A 789 0.56 -25.10 3.14
CA ALA A 789 -0.52 -25.39 4.07
C ALA A 789 -1.65 -26.22 3.43
N THR A 790 -2.05 -25.84 2.21
CA THR A 790 -3.11 -26.52 1.47
C THR A 790 -2.68 -27.93 1.02
N ALA A 791 -1.45 -28.08 0.52
CA ALA A 791 -0.94 -29.38 0.08
C ALA A 791 -0.82 -30.40 1.21
N LYS A 792 -0.38 -29.98 2.41
CA LYS A 792 -0.34 -30.85 3.60
C LYS A 792 -1.73 -31.36 3.98
N PHE A 793 -2.71 -30.46 3.99
CA PHE A 793 -4.08 -30.78 4.36
C PHE A 793 -4.70 -31.84 3.42
N VAL A 794 -4.53 -31.67 2.10
CA VAL A 794 -5.06 -32.61 1.11
C VAL A 794 -4.47 -34.01 1.31
N ARG A 795 -3.15 -34.11 1.60
CA ARG A 795 -2.47 -35.38 1.90
C ARG A 795 -3.05 -36.09 3.12
N GLU A 796 -3.25 -35.37 4.21
CA GLU A 796 -3.79 -35.93 5.46
C GLU A 796 -5.22 -36.46 5.28
N ARG A 797 -6.05 -35.77 4.48
CA ARG A 797 -7.42 -36.23 4.16
C ARG A 797 -7.45 -37.42 3.20
N ALA A 798 -6.54 -37.45 2.22
CA ALA A 798 -6.40 -38.60 1.33
C ALA A 798 -5.97 -39.85 2.13
N ALA A 799 -5.04 -39.70 3.07
CA ALA A 799 -4.61 -40.77 3.96
C ALA A 799 -5.71 -41.24 4.94
N ALA A 800 -6.57 -40.34 5.41
CA ALA A 800 -7.72 -40.69 6.25
C ALA A 800 -8.84 -41.43 5.48
N SER A 801 -8.86 -41.35 4.15
CA SER A 801 -9.86 -42.01 3.29
C SER A 801 -9.51 -43.46 2.92
N THR A 802 -8.29 -43.91 3.20
CA THR A 802 -7.83 -45.26 2.86
C THR A 802 -8.02 -46.24 4.01
N ASP A 803 -9.27 -46.63 4.26
CA ASP A 803 -9.60 -47.85 5.00
C ASP A 803 -9.83 -49.01 4.00
N SER A 804 -8.77 -49.45 3.32
CA SER A 804 -8.74 -50.79 2.72
C SER A 804 -7.31 -51.26 2.42
N SER A 805 -7.06 -52.52 2.76
CA SER A 805 -5.76 -53.19 2.71
C SER A 805 -5.32 -53.57 1.29
N ARG A 806 -4.48 -52.74 0.66
CA ARG A 806 -3.29 -53.08 -0.17
C ARG A 806 -2.91 -51.88 -1.05
N PRO A 807 -1.63 -51.47 -1.14
CA PRO A 807 -1.24 -50.37 -2.01
C PRO A 807 -1.25 -50.83 -3.47
N SER A 808 -2.22 -50.38 -4.27
CA SER A 808 -2.17 -50.52 -5.72
C SER A 808 -1.20 -49.49 -6.31
N THR A 809 -0.64 -49.78 -7.49
CA THR A 809 0.16 -48.86 -8.32
C THR A 809 -0.55 -47.53 -8.64
N GLU A 810 -1.86 -47.46 -8.40
CA GLU A 810 -2.71 -46.27 -8.56
C GLU A 810 -2.61 -45.31 -7.36
N ALA A 811 -2.31 -45.81 -6.16
CA ALA A 811 -2.05 -44.98 -4.97
C ALA A 811 -0.74 -44.18 -5.10
N VAL A 812 0.24 -44.70 -5.85
CA VAL A 812 1.49 -43.99 -6.17
C VAL A 812 1.26 -42.90 -7.23
N ARG A 813 0.27 -43.09 -8.14
CA ARG A 813 -0.14 -42.06 -9.13
C ARG A 813 -0.93 -40.90 -8.52
N ARG A 814 -1.61 -41.09 -7.38
CA ARG A 814 -2.38 -40.03 -6.70
C ARG A 814 -1.54 -38.97 -5.98
N LYS A 815 -0.29 -39.28 -5.60
CA LYS A 815 0.58 -38.35 -4.85
C LYS A 815 0.90 -37.02 -5.57
N GLY A 816 0.73 -36.94 -6.90
CA GLY A 816 0.89 -35.70 -7.67
C GLY A 816 -0.42 -34.92 -7.91
N LEU A 817 -1.59 -35.56 -7.72
CA LEU A 817 -2.91 -34.95 -7.91
C LEU A 817 -3.35 -34.10 -6.71
N GLU A 818 -2.89 -34.47 -5.51
CA GLU A 818 -3.19 -33.77 -4.26
C GLU A 818 -2.60 -32.33 -4.23
N ILE A 819 -1.54 -32.10 -5.00
CA ILE A 819 -0.90 -30.78 -5.19
C ILE A 819 -1.65 -29.96 -6.25
N LEU A 820 -2.17 -30.59 -7.32
CA LEU A 820 -3.02 -29.97 -8.33
C LEU A 820 -4.37 -29.49 -7.76
N ASP A 821 -4.88 -30.16 -6.71
CA ASP A 821 -6.10 -29.75 -6.01
C ASP A 821 -5.86 -28.54 -5.08
N ALA A 822 -4.68 -28.46 -4.46
CA ALA A 822 -4.23 -27.27 -3.71
C ALA A 822 -4.00 -26.06 -4.64
N GLU A 823 -3.49 -26.31 -5.85
CA GLU A 823 -3.29 -25.32 -6.92
C GLU A 823 -4.62 -24.68 -7.39
N ARG A 824 -5.64 -25.49 -7.70
CA ARG A 824 -6.98 -24.98 -8.08
C ARG A 824 -7.63 -24.16 -6.96
N ALA A 825 -7.40 -24.53 -5.71
CA ALA A 825 -7.90 -23.80 -4.55
C ALA A 825 -7.23 -22.42 -4.38
N CYS A 826 -5.92 -22.31 -4.66
CA CYS A 826 -5.18 -21.05 -4.67
C CYS A 826 -5.58 -20.16 -5.86
N GLU A 827 -5.57 -20.70 -7.09
CA GLU A 827 -5.93 -19.97 -8.31
C GLU A 827 -7.34 -19.39 -8.23
N ALA A 828 -8.29 -20.15 -7.67
CA ALA A 828 -9.66 -19.65 -7.55
C ALA A 828 -9.76 -18.46 -6.59
N THR A 829 -8.93 -18.40 -5.54
CA THR A 829 -8.98 -17.34 -4.51
C THR A 829 -8.30 -16.04 -4.93
N PHE A 830 -7.26 -16.11 -5.76
CA PHE A 830 -6.59 -14.92 -6.30
C PHE A 830 -7.07 -14.52 -7.70
N GLY A 831 -7.79 -15.41 -8.40
CA GLY A 831 -8.50 -15.09 -9.64
C GLY A 831 -9.79 -14.27 -9.44
N GLY A 832 -9.92 -13.56 -8.31
CA GLY A 832 -11.09 -12.77 -7.98
C GLY A 832 -10.76 -11.52 -7.18
N GLU A 833 -10.54 -10.40 -7.87
CA GLU A 833 -10.93 -9.09 -7.36
C GLU A 833 -12.33 -8.78 -7.91
N GLY A 834 -13.42 -8.75 -7.14
CA GLY A 834 -13.52 -8.84 -5.69
C GLY A 834 -14.80 -9.53 -5.23
N ALA A 835 -14.70 -10.09 -4.03
CA ALA A 835 -15.84 -10.51 -3.24
C ALA A 835 -15.62 -10.08 -1.80
N LEU A 836 -15.93 -8.81 -1.49
CA LEU A 836 -16.60 -8.47 -0.24
C LEU A 836 -17.77 -7.55 -0.55
N GLY A 837 -18.91 -8.20 -0.81
CA GLY A 837 -20.20 -7.55 -1.02
C GLY A 837 -21.36 -8.53 -0.92
N ALA A 838 -21.25 -9.59 -0.12
CA ALA A 838 -22.40 -10.42 0.24
C ALA A 838 -22.61 -10.36 1.75
N ARG A 839 -23.43 -9.38 2.18
CA ARG A 839 -24.23 -9.51 3.39
C ARG A 839 -25.21 -10.66 3.16
N SER A 840 -25.15 -11.64 4.04
CA SER A 840 -26.07 -12.77 4.09
C SER A 840 -27.52 -12.31 4.25
N THR A 841 -28.40 -12.80 3.37
CA THR A 841 -29.73 -13.23 3.79
C THR A 841 -29.90 -14.70 3.40
N THR A 842 -30.24 -15.49 4.40
CA THR A 842 -30.47 -16.94 4.37
C THR A 842 -31.55 -17.38 3.38
N SER A 843 -31.29 -18.40 2.54
CA SER A 843 -31.81 -19.77 2.75
C SER A 843 -31.73 -20.65 1.48
N SER A 844 -31.39 -21.93 1.70
CA SER A 844 -31.56 -23.09 0.82
C SER A 844 -30.77 -23.14 -0.49
N ARG A 845 -29.69 -23.95 -0.51
CA ARG A 845 -29.28 -24.90 -1.59
C ARG A 845 -27.90 -25.49 -1.26
N HIS A 846 -27.84 -26.38 -0.28
CA HIS A 846 -26.66 -27.23 -0.03
C HIS A 846 -26.94 -28.70 -0.33
N GLU A 847 -27.67 -28.94 -1.42
CA GLU A 847 -27.79 -30.25 -2.04
C GLU A 847 -27.36 -30.11 -3.51
N GLY A 848 -26.21 -30.69 -3.87
CA GLY A 848 -25.76 -30.76 -5.25
C GLY A 848 -24.30 -30.40 -5.54
N LEU A 849 -23.53 -29.86 -4.58
CA LEU A 849 -22.11 -29.55 -4.81
C LEU A 849 -21.28 -30.83 -4.89
N THR A 850 -20.45 -30.92 -5.93
CA THR A 850 -19.43 -31.95 -6.04
C THR A 850 -18.36 -31.78 -4.94
N PRO A 851 -17.62 -32.84 -4.55
CA PRO A 851 -16.55 -32.74 -3.56
C PRO A 851 -15.51 -31.65 -3.88
N LEU A 852 -15.28 -31.36 -5.17
CA LEU A 852 -14.34 -30.35 -5.66
C LEU A 852 -14.86 -28.91 -5.45
N GLU A 853 -16.12 -28.65 -5.79
CA GLU A 853 -16.72 -27.31 -5.61
C GLU A 853 -16.85 -26.94 -4.13
N HIS A 854 -17.10 -27.95 -3.28
CA HIS A 854 -17.15 -27.76 -1.84
C HIS A 854 -15.76 -27.44 -1.25
N ALA A 855 -14.69 -28.11 -1.71
CA ALA A 855 -13.31 -27.82 -1.28
C ALA A 855 -12.82 -26.43 -1.73
N SER A 856 -13.11 -26.02 -2.97
CA SER A 856 -12.79 -24.68 -3.47
C SER A 856 -13.53 -23.56 -2.72
N HIS A 857 -14.80 -23.78 -2.38
CA HIS A 857 -15.57 -22.83 -1.58
C HIS A 857 -14.95 -22.64 -0.19
N CYS A 858 -14.56 -23.74 0.47
CA CYS A 858 -13.89 -23.65 1.76
C CYS A 858 -12.55 -22.90 1.65
N ALA A 859 -11.67 -23.24 0.70
CA ALA A 859 -10.34 -22.63 0.60
C ALA A 859 -10.37 -21.10 0.38
N LYS A 860 -11.31 -20.59 -0.44
CA LYS A 860 -11.54 -19.15 -0.65
C LYS A 860 -11.91 -18.42 0.63
N LEU A 861 -12.89 -18.97 1.33
CA LEU A 861 -13.43 -18.41 2.56
C LEU A 861 -12.36 -18.36 3.67
N LEU A 862 -11.45 -19.34 3.66
CA LEU A 862 -10.39 -19.51 4.66
C LEU A 862 -9.16 -18.64 4.41
N LEU A 863 -8.80 -18.37 3.15
CA LEU A 863 -7.72 -17.43 2.82
C LEU A 863 -8.14 -15.98 3.05
N GLU A 864 -9.38 -15.60 2.72
CA GLU A 864 -9.92 -14.29 3.08
C GLU A 864 -10.03 -14.11 4.60
N LEU A 865 -10.33 -15.18 5.34
CA LEU A 865 -10.29 -15.20 6.79
C LEU A 865 -8.86 -15.06 7.34
N ALA A 866 -7.88 -15.74 6.75
CA ALA A 866 -6.48 -15.63 7.12
C ALA A 866 -5.91 -14.22 6.83
N LYS A 867 -6.24 -13.63 5.68
CA LYS A 867 -5.95 -12.23 5.33
C LYS A 867 -6.60 -11.29 6.35
N ALA A 868 -7.90 -11.44 6.62
CA ALA A 868 -8.61 -10.60 7.58
C ALA A 868 -7.98 -10.67 8.98
N ARG A 869 -7.61 -11.86 9.48
CA ARG A 869 -6.89 -12.01 10.75
C ARG A 869 -5.47 -11.43 10.72
N ALA A 870 -4.72 -11.64 9.64
CA ALA A 870 -3.36 -11.13 9.48
C ALA A 870 -3.31 -9.59 9.38
N PHE A 871 -4.35 -8.97 8.82
CA PHE A 871 -4.50 -7.52 8.73
C PHE A 871 -5.25 -6.91 9.93
N GLY A 872 -5.63 -7.71 10.95
CA GLY A 872 -6.31 -7.24 12.15
C GLY A 872 -7.78 -6.84 11.95
N ASP A 873 -8.39 -7.21 10.81
CA ASP A 873 -9.80 -7.02 10.50
C ASP A 873 -10.66 -8.12 11.17
N GLU A 874 -10.83 -7.97 12.49
CA GLU A 874 -11.61 -8.89 13.33
C GLU A 874 -13.09 -8.98 12.92
N ALA A 875 -13.65 -7.96 12.27
CA ALA A 875 -15.05 -7.95 11.83
C ALA A 875 -15.26 -8.84 10.59
N THR A 876 -14.41 -8.69 9.58
CA THR A 876 -14.40 -9.57 8.41
C THR A 876 -13.98 -10.98 8.80
N ALA A 877 -12.99 -11.14 9.70
CA ALA A 877 -12.57 -12.44 10.21
C ALA A 877 -13.71 -13.16 10.96
N LYS A 878 -14.47 -12.47 11.81
CA LYS A 878 -15.61 -13.08 12.53
C LYS A 878 -16.74 -13.48 11.56
N SER A 879 -17.04 -12.63 10.57
CA SER A 879 -18.04 -12.91 9.54
C SER A 879 -17.68 -14.14 8.69
N LEU A 880 -16.42 -14.23 8.25
CA LEU A 880 -15.92 -15.36 7.47
C LEU A 880 -15.81 -16.64 8.33
N LEU A 881 -15.46 -16.52 9.63
CA LEU A 881 -15.43 -17.65 10.56
C LEU A 881 -16.82 -18.24 10.85
N ASP A 882 -17.85 -17.39 10.96
CA ASP A 882 -19.24 -17.83 11.17
C ASP A 882 -19.84 -18.46 9.90
N GLN A 883 -19.47 -17.94 8.72
CA GLN A 883 -19.81 -18.56 7.42
C GLN A 883 -19.13 -19.93 7.25
N ALA A 884 -17.86 -20.08 7.66
CA ALA A 884 -17.17 -21.36 7.64
C ALA A 884 -17.84 -22.38 8.58
N LYS A 885 -18.10 -22.01 9.85
CA LYS A 885 -18.74 -22.89 10.87
C LYS A 885 -20.13 -23.39 10.48
N THR A 886 -20.91 -22.59 9.78
CA THR A 886 -22.29 -22.92 9.40
C THR A 886 -22.40 -23.66 8.07
N GLY A 887 -21.39 -23.56 7.20
CA GLY A 887 -21.38 -24.11 5.85
C GLY A 887 -20.47 -25.33 5.65
N LYS A 888 -20.57 -26.40 6.45
CA LYS A 888 -19.80 -27.69 6.31
C LYS A 888 -18.26 -27.59 6.16
N CYS A 889 -17.68 -26.39 6.12
CA CYS A 889 -16.24 -26.11 6.07
C CYS A 889 -15.73 -26.08 7.50
N ASP A 890 -15.11 -27.16 7.96
CA ASP A 890 -14.58 -27.25 9.32
C ASP A 890 -13.55 -26.13 9.58
N PRO A 891 -13.78 -25.22 10.54
CA PRO A 891 -12.92 -24.06 10.82
C PRO A 891 -11.52 -24.42 11.31
N ALA A 892 -11.20 -25.70 11.54
CA ALA A 892 -9.83 -26.17 11.75
C ALA A 892 -8.85 -25.83 10.58
N TRP A 893 -9.36 -25.37 9.43
CA TRP A 893 -8.56 -24.95 8.27
C TRP A 893 -8.21 -23.44 8.21
N ALA A 894 -8.88 -22.56 8.95
CA ALA A 894 -8.62 -21.10 8.88
C ALA A 894 -7.31 -20.73 9.59
N ASP A 895 -7.03 -21.58 10.54
CA ASP A 895 -5.84 -21.68 11.30
C ASP A 895 -4.66 -22.15 10.40
N THR A 896 -4.81 -22.60 9.16
CA THR A 896 -3.68 -23.28 8.48
C THR A 896 -2.50 -22.39 8.06
N VAL A 897 -2.61 -21.10 7.72
CA VAL A 897 -1.39 -20.27 7.44
C VAL A 897 -0.78 -19.73 8.74
N TYR A 898 -1.63 -19.21 9.63
CA TYR A 898 -1.23 -18.68 10.93
C TYR A 898 -0.80 -19.79 11.90
N GLU A 899 -1.54 -20.90 12.02
CA GLU A 899 -1.16 -22.14 12.70
C GLU A 899 -0.14 -22.99 11.92
N HIS A 900 0.12 -22.86 10.62
CA HIS A 900 1.35 -23.46 10.05
C HIS A 900 2.56 -22.66 10.50
N ALA A 901 2.54 -21.32 10.34
CA ALA A 901 3.59 -20.45 10.85
C ALA A 901 3.75 -20.49 12.39
N LYS A 902 2.68 -20.77 13.15
CA LYS A 902 2.66 -20.93 14.63
C LYS A 902 2.87 -22.38 15.09
N ALA A 903 2.48 -23.40 14.34
CA ALA A 903 2.83 -24.81 14.62
C ALA A 903 4.34 -25.03 14.45
N TYR A 904 4.95 -24.36 13.46
CA TYR A 904 6.40 -24.25 13.35
C TYR A 904 6.98 -23.08 14.19
N GLY A 905 6.12 -22.20 14.70
CA GLY A 905 6.42 -21.11 15.65
C GLY A 905 7.39 -20.04 15.15
N VAL A 906 7.55 -19.91 13.83
CA VAL A 906 8.51 -19.02 13.17
C VAL A 906 8.25 -17.54 13.47
N LEU A 907 6.97 -17.17 13.63
CA LEU A 907 6.53 -15.78 13.86
C LEU A 907 6.34 -15.42 15.34
N THR A 908 6.15 -16.42 16.21
CA THR A 908 5.74 -16.22 17.61
C THR A 908 6.78 -16.70 18.63
N ASP A 909 7.71 -17.55 18.23
CA ASP A 909 8.71 -18.18 19.10
C ASP A 909 10.07 -18.30 18.39
N PRO A 910 10.98 -17.33 18.56
CA PRO A 910 12.32 -17.34 17.98
C PRO A 910 13.14 -18.61 18.23
N SER A 911 12.84 -19.37 19.30
CA SER A 911 13.57 -20.58 19.66
C SER A 911 13.32 -21.76 18.71
N ARG A 912 12.26 -21.70 17.89
CA ARG A 912 11.91 -22.75 16.94
C ARG A 912 12.59 -22.62 15.57
N ARG A 913 13.30 -21.51 15.31
CA ARG A 913 14.13 -21.37 14.11
C ARG A 913 15.42 -22.16 14.28
N VAL A 914 15.46 -23.32 13.65
CA VAL A 914 16.61 -24.22 13.72
C VAL A 914 17.82 -23.53 13.08
N TYR A 915 18.91 -23.48 13.82
CA TYR A 915 20.21 -23.09 13.32
C TYR A 915 21.28 -23.69 14.20
N VAL A 916 22.34 -24.15 13.55
CA VAL A 916 23.49 -24.75 14.22
C VAL A 916 24.58 -23.69 14.23
N PRO A 917 24.81 -22.96 15.35
CA PRO A 917 25.88 -21.98 15.41
C PRO A 917 27.24 -22.69 15.31
N PRO A 918 28.26 -22.05 14.70
CA PRO A 918 29.63 -22.53 14.78
C PRO A 918 30.10 -22.65 16.22
N ARG A 919 30.68 -23.80 16.59
CA ARG A 919 31.31 -23.98 17.89
C ARG A 919 32.82 -23.77 17.78
N PRO A 920 33.50 -23.32 18.85
CA PRO A 920 34.95 -23.24 18.89
C PRO A 920 35.58 -24.59 18.50
N GLY A 921 36.43 -24.59 17.47
CA GLY A 921 37.09 -25.79 16.93
C GLY A 921 36.28 -26.59 15.89
N ASP A 922 35.06 -26.16 15.53
CA ASP A 922 34.33 -26.79 14.44
C ASP A 922 35.04 -26.56 13.10
N ALA A 923 35.61 -27.62 12.54
CA ALA A 923 36.21 -27.54 11.23
C ALA A 923 35.14 -27.28 10.15
N GLN A 924 34.09 -28.11 10.10
CA GLN A 924 33.06 -28.11 9.03
C GLN A 924 33.64 -27.99 7.62
N VAL A 925 34.89 -28.45 7.48
CA VAL A 925 35.62 -28.59 6.23
C VAL A 925 35.38 -30.00 5.73
N ILE A 926 34.72 -30.07 4.59
CA ILE A 926 34.33 -31.29 3.90
C ILE A 926 35.32 -31.46 2.73
N PRO A 927 36.07 -32.57 2.67
CA PRO A 927 37.06 -32.76 1.62
C PRO A 927 36.40 -32.99 0.26
N MET A 928 36.92 -32.36 -0.78
CA MET A 928 36.55 -32.61 -2.18
C MET A 928 37.78 -32.94 -3.04
N ASN A 929 37.57 -33.58 -4.19
CA ASN A 929 38.65 -33.84 -5.15
C ASN A 929 39.10 -32.50 -5.79
N PRO A 930 40.41 -32.22 -5.91
CA PRO A 930 40.90 -31.02 -6.58
C PRO A 930 40.44 -30.85 -8.04
N ALA A 931 40.07 -31.94 -8.70
CA ALA A 931 39.53 -31.95 -10.06
C ALA A 931 38.00 -32.15 -10.10
N SER A 932 37.29 -31.83 -9.01
CA SER A 932 35.84 -32.03 -8.94
C SER A 932 35.09 -31.23 -9.99
N ARG A 933 34.11 -31.88 -10.62
CA ARG A 933 33.06 -31.23 -11.41
C ARG A 933 31.84 -30.97 -10.54
N ILE A 934 31.46 -29.71 -10.40
CA ILE A 934 30.40 -29.26 -9.49
C ILE A 934 29.26 -28.69 -10.31
N ALA A 935 28.07 -29.26 -10.18
CA ALA A 935 26.86 -28.64 -10.72
C ALA A 935 26.29 -27.64 -9.71
N ILE A 936 26.07 -26.40 -10.14
CA ILE A 936 25.53 -25.31 -9.33
C ILE A 936 24.16 -24.92 -9.90
N PHE A 937 23.15 -24.86 -9.04
CA PHE A 937 21.76 -24.57 -9.42
C PHE A 937 20.98 -24.01 -8.22
N GLY A 938 20.20 -22.95 -8.42
CA GLY A 938 19.28 -22.34 -7.46
C GLY A 938 17.83 -22.35 -7.97
N ASP A 939 16.89 -21.99 -7.10
CA ASP A 939 15.44 -21.96 -7.35
C ASP A 939 14.93 -23.17 -8.13
N TRP A 940 15.40 -24.34 -7.71
CA TRP A 940 15.19 -25.60 -8.40
C TRP A 940 14.27 -26.54 -7.63
N GLY A 941 14.19 -26.41 -6.30
CA GLY A 941 13.49 -27.33 -5.39
C GLY A 941 11.96 -27.27 -5.47
N THR A 942 11.38 -27.28 -6.68
CA THR A 942 9.94 -27.17 -6.93
C THR A 942 9.23 -28.51 -7.11
N GLY A 943 9.99 -29.58 -7.42
CA GLY A 943 9.42 -30.90 -7.77
C GLY A 943 8.76 -30.96 -9.16
N ALA A 944 8.68 -29.83 -9.87
CA ALA A 944 7.96 -29.68 -11.13
C ALA A 944 8.72 -30.25 -12.35
N GLY A 945 8.04 -30.29 -13.50
CA GLY A 945 8.58 -30.79 -14.77
C GLY A 945 9.89 -30.11 -15.19
N PRO A 946 9.99 -28.76 -15.17
CA PRO A 946 11.23 -28.05 -15.45
C PRO A 946 12.39 -28.42 -14.53
N ALA A 947 12.16 -28.49 -13.21
CA ALA A 947 13.18 -28.91 -12.25
C ALA A 947 13.67 -30.35 -12.52
N ARG A 948 12.75 -31.28 -12.81
CA ARG A 948 13.11 -32.66 -13.19
C ARG A 948 13.94 -32.71 -14.47
N LEU A 949 13.59 -31.88 -15.46
CA LEU A 949 14.32 -31.76 -16.72
C LEU A 949 15.73 -31.18 -16.51
N VAL A 950 15.86 -30.11 -15.71
CA VAL A 950 17.17 -29.53 -15.34
C VAL A 950 18.03 -30.57 -14.62
N MET A 951 17.46 -31.34 -13.69
CA MET A 951 18.20 -32.40 -12.99
C MET A 951 18.64 -33.54 -13.92
N SER A 952 17.79 -33.90 -14.89
CA SER A 952 18.17 -34.85 -15.94
C SER A 952 19.36 -34.32 -16.77
N ASN A 953 19.31 -33.05 -17.17
CA ASN A 953 20.39 -32.40 -17.92
C ASN A 953 21.68 -32.28 -17.10
N ILE A 954 21.58 -32.00 -15.81
CA ILE A 954 22.72 -31.98 -14.87
C ILE A 954 23.37 -33.36 -14.82
N ARG A 955 22.56 -34.43 -14.67
CA ARG A 955 23.07 -35.81 -14.63
C ARG A 955 23.86 -36.16 -15.89
N GLU A 956 23.43 -35.71 -17.07
CA GLU A 956 24.17 -35.94 -18.32
C GLU A 956 25.58 -35.32 -18.30
N LYS A 957 25.79 -34.25 -17.52
CA LYS A 957 27.12 -33.64 -17.34
C LYS A 957 28.01 -34.39 -16.35
N ARG A 958 27.52 -35.46 -15.71
CA ARG A 958 28.28 -36.32 -14.78
C ARG A 958 29.05 -35.53 -13.70
N PRO A 959 28.38 -34.66 -12.91
CA PRO A 959 29.04 -33.96 -11.82
C PRO A 959 29.47 -34.93 -10.72
N ASP A 960 30.56 -34.60 -10.02
CA ASP A 960 30.97 -35.25 -8.77
C ASP A 960 30.18 -34.70 -7.58
N ILE A 961 29.80 -33.42 -7.65
CA ILE A 961 29.10 -32.69 -6.59
C ILE A 961 27.89 -31.95 -7.17
N LEU A 962 26.75 -32.04 -6.48
CA LEU A 962 25.60 -31.16 -6.65
C LEU A 962 25.62 -30.10 -5.55
N LEU A 963 25.67 -28.83 -5.91
CA LEU A 963 25.59 -27.69 -5.01
C LEU A 963 24.31 -26.90 -5.31
N HIS A 964 23.30 -27.06 -4.47
CA HIS A 964 22.06 -26.32 -4.55
C HIS A 964 22.18 -24.99 -3.79
N LEU A 965 21.78 -23.88 -4.41
CA LEU A 965 21.91 -22.53 -3.86
C LEU A 965 20.75 -22.09 -2.96
N GLY A 966 19.89 -23.03 -2.52
CA GLY A 966 18.81 -22.76 -1.58
C GLY A 966 17.44 -22.65 -2.25
N ASP A 967 16.42 -22.51 -1.41
CA ASP A 967 14.99 -22.51 -1.73
C ASP A 967 14.43 -23.85 -2.22
N ILE A 968 13.88 -24.59 -1.25
CA ILE A 968 13.00 -25.72 -1.50
C ILE A 968 11.55 -25.25 -1.32
N TYR A 969 10.85 -25.19 -2.44
CA TYR A 969 9.49 -24.70 -2.47
C TYR A 969 8.51 -25.74 -1.91
N TYR A 970 7.44 -25.30 -1.24
CA TYR A 970 7.02 -23.90 -1.15
C TYR A 970 7.47 -23.19 0.12
N SER A 971 7.59 -23.91 1.23
CA SER A 971 8.03 -23.34 2.51
C SER A 971 9.03 -24.23 3.25
N GLY A 972 9.75 -25.09 2.53
CA GLY A 972 10.82 -25.92 3.08
C GLY A 972 10.40 -26.95 4.14
N THR A 973 9.13 -27.37 4.15
CA THR A 973 8.67 -28.37 5.14
C THR A 973 9.38 -29.71 4.96
N PRO A 974 9.46 -30.57 6.00
CA PRO A 974 10.09 -31.89 5.87
C PRO A 974 9.53 -32.77 4.73
N ASP A 975 8.25 -32.62 4.40
CA ASP A 975 7.62 -33.32 3.28
C ASP A 975 8.08 -32.75 1.93
N GLU A 976 8.13 -31.42 1.81
CA GLU A 976 8.58 -30.74 0.59
C GLU A 976 10.07 -31.03 0.32
N THR A 977 10.91 -31.02 1.35
CA THR A 977 12.33 -31.42 1.19
C THR A 977 12.48 -32.87 0.76
N LYS A 978 11.54 -33.75 1.13
CA LYS A 978 11.52 -35.11 0.63
C LYS A 978 11.06 -35.19 -0.82
N VAL A 979 9.89 -34.63 -1.15
CA VAL A 979 9.23 -34.81 -2.45
C VAL A 979 9.85 -33.95 -3.55
N ASN A 980 10.11 -32.67 -3.26
CA ASN A 980 10.52 -31.68 -4.27
C ASN A 980 12.04 -31.63 -4.48
N PHE A 981 12.80 -32.23 -3.56
CA PHE A 981 14.26 -32.25 -3.60
C PHE A 981 14.83 -33.68 -3.62
N GLU A 982 14.67 -34.43 -2.53
CA GLU A 982 15.33 -35.73 -2.35
C GLU A 982 14.85 -36.77 -3.38
N ASP A 983 13.54 -36.89 -3.57
CA ASP A 983 12.94 -37.85 -4.49
C ASP A 983 13.25 -37.54 -5.95
N VAL A 984 13.30 -36.25 -6.34
CA VAL A 984 13.66 -35.83 -7.70
C VAL A 984 15.10 -36.25 -8.03
N ILE A 985 16.04 -36.02 -7.11
CA ILE A 985 17.43 -36.45 -7.30
C ILE A 985 17.52 -37.98 -7.30
N ALA A 986 16.84 -38.65 -6.39
CA ALA A 986 16.85 -40.12 -6.30
C ALA A 986 16.34 -40.77 -7.59
N GLU A 987 15.27 -40.23 -8.17
CA GLU A 987 14.71 -40.68 -9.45
C GLU A 987 15.68 -40.45 -10.60
N ALA A 988 16.25 -39.24 -10.71
CA ALA A 988 17.20 -38.92 -11.78
C ALA A 988 18.44 -39.84 -11.77
N TYR A 989 18.94 -40.18 -10.57
CA TYR A 989 20.12 -41.02 -10.38
C TYR A 989 19.79 -42.50 -10.10
N GLN A 990 18.53 -42.92 -10.29
CA GLN A 990 18.14 -44.31 -10.10
C GLN A 990 18.95 -45.23 -11.04
N GLY A 991 19.65 -46.21 -10.48
CA GLY A 991 20.49 -47.13 -11.24
C GLY A 991 21.79 -46.52 -11.80
N ALA A 992 22.15 -45.30 -11.40
CA ALA A 992 23.44 -44.71 -11.76
C ALA A 992 24.61 -45.48 -11.09
N GLN A 993 25.71 -45.66 -11.82
CA GLN A 993 26.91 -46.32 -11.29
C GLN A 993 27.56 -45.54 -10.13
N GLN A 994 27.40 -44.21 -10.12
CA GLN A 994 27.92 -43.32 -9.11
C GLN A 994 26.89 -42.24 -8.80
N ARG A 995 26.62 -42.02 -7.51
CA ARG A 995 25.79 -40.92 -7.01
C ARG A 995 26.72 -39.77 -6.60
N PRO A 996 26.49 -38.53 -7.07
CA PRO A 996 27.28 -37.37 -6.65
C PRO A 996 27.05 -37.04 -5.18
N ALA A 997 28.03 -36.38 -4.55
CA ALA A 997 27.82 -35.78 -3.23
C ALA A 997 26.89 -34.58 -3.34
N ILE A 998 25.94 -34.42 -2.42
CA ILE A 998 24.87 -33.40 -2.54
C ILE A 998 24.98 -32.43 -1.37
N TYR A 999 25.13 -31.15 -1.67
CA TYR A 999 25.14 -30.08 -0.67
C TYR A 999 24.10 -29.04 -1.05
N THR A 1000 23.48 -28.43 -0.04
CA THR A 1000 22.45 -27.40 -0.26
C THR A 1000 22.62 -26.28 0.74
N LEU A 1001 22.48 -25.04 0.27
CA LEU A 1001 22.32 -23.84 1.09
C LEU A 1001 20.88 -23.74 1.60
N CYS A 1002 20.69 -22.94 2.65
CA CYS A 1002 19.38 -22.60 3.20
C CYS A 1002 18.89 -21.30 2.54
N GLY A 1003 17.72 -21.34 1.91
CA GLY A 1003 17.05 -20.16 1.36
C GLY A 1003 15.97 -19.59 2.29
N ASN A 1004 15.33 -18.49 1.89
CA ASN A 1004 14.22 -17.91 2.67
C ASN A 1004 13.01 -18.83 2.70
N HIS A 1005 12.70 -19.53 1.61
CA HIS A 1005 11.60 -20.50 1.59
C HIS A 1005 11.85 -21.66 2.55
N ASP A 1006 13.11 -22.08 2.72
CA ASP A 1006 13.48 -23.12 3.70
C ASP A 1006 13.17 -22.69 5.15
N MET A 1007 13.19 -21.39 5.41
CA MET A 1007 12.99 -20.80 6.74
C MET A 1007 11.53 -20.46 7.05
N TYR A 1008 10.63 -20.47 6.07
CA TYR A 1008 9.19 -20.22 6.29
C TYR A 1008 8.51 -21.29 7.16
N SER A 1009 9.08 -22.49 7.26
CA SER A 1009 8.69 -23.54 8.24
C SER A 1009 9.70 -23.71 9.38
N GLY A 1010 10.60 -22.73 9.57
CA GLY A 1010 11.56 -22.70 10.67
C GLY A 1010 12.86 -23.47 10.43
N GLY A 1011 13.11 -23.95 9.20
CA GLY A 1011 14.35 -24.62 8.80
C GLY A 1011 14.47 -26.09 9.21
N GLN A 1012 13.47 -26.67 9.87
CA GLN A 1012 13.52 -28.06 10.32
C GLN A 1012 13.64 -29.05 9.15
N GLY A 1013 12.82 -28.87 8.10
CA GLY A 1013 12.86 -29.74 6.92
C GLY A 1013 14.21 -29.70 6.20
N TYR A 1014 14.84 -28.52 6.14
CA TYR A 1014 16.18 -28.32 5.63
C TYR A 1014 17.25 -29.04 6.48
N HIS A 1015 17.24 -28.84 7.80
CA HIS A 1015 18.23 -29.45 8.69
C HIS A 1015 18.11 -30.98 8.73
N ASP A 1016 16.90 -31.51 8.64
CA ASP A 1016 16.62 -32.92 8.50
C ASP A 1016 17.12 -33.48 7.16
N LEU A 1017 16.98 -32.73 6.07
CA LEU A 1017 17.46 -33.09 4.74
C LEU A 1017 18.99 -33.22 4.72
N ILE A 1018 19.73 -32.18 5.14
CA ILE A 1018 21.21 -32.20 5.10
C ILE A 1018 21.82 -33.30 5.97
N ALA A 1019 21.09 -33.74 7.02
CA ALA A 1019 21.47 -34.88 7.84
C ALA A 1019 21.43 -36.23 7.09
N ARG A 1020 20.66 -36.33 6.00
CA ARG A 1020 20.44 -37.55 5.21
C ARG A 1020 21.10 -37.55 3.83
N LEU A 1021 21.39 -36.38 3.26
CA LEU A 1021 21.93 -36.26 1.89
C LEU A 1021 23.25 -37.01 1.69
N ASN A 1022 24.18 -36.84 2.63
CA ASN A 1022 25.49 -37.49 2.63
C ASN A 1022 25.79 -38.15 3.99
N THR A 1023 26.70 -39.13 3.99
CA THR A 1023 27.12 -39.86 5.20
C THR A 1023 28.61 -39.69 5.50
N GLY A 1024 29.01 -39.98 6.74
CA GLY A 1024 30.43 -40.01 7.14
C GLY A 1024 31.11 -38.65 7.03
N LYS A 1025 32.32 -38.62 6.45
CA LYS A 1025 33.13 -37.39 6.29
C LYS A 1025 32.56 -36.40 5.27
N LEU A 1026 31.63 -36.84 4.41
CA LEU A 1026 30.98 -36.00 3.40
C LEU A 1026 29.67 -35.38 3.92
N ARG A 1027 29.29 -35.66 5.17
CA ARG A 1027 28.05 -35.16 5.75
C ARG A 1027 28.15 -33.65 6.03
N GLN A 1028 27.19 -32.90 5.49
CA GLN A 1028 26.93 -31.51 5.85
C GLN A 1028 26.29 -31.45 7.24
N LYS A 1029 26.86 -30.64 8.15
CA LYS A 1029 26.40 -30.59 9.56
C LYS A 1029 25.61 -29.34 9.93
N ALA A 1030 25.72 -28.27 9.15
CA ALA A 1030 25.00 -27.03 9.33
C ALA A 1030 24.65 -26.40 7.97
N SER A 1031 23.91 -25.29 8.02
CA SER A 1031 23.55 -24.48 6.86
C SER A 1031 24.74 -23.78 6.20
N TRP A 1032 25.80 -23.56 6.97
CA TRP A 1032 27.12 -23.13 6.51
C TRP A 1032 28.08 -24.32 6.47
N PHE A 1033 29.02 -24.32 5.54
CA PHE A 1033 30.06 -25.36 5.41
C PHE A 1033 31.18 -24.92 4.48
N CYS A 1034 32.31 -25.63 4.52
CA CYS A 1034 33.43 -25.41 3.61
C CYS A 1034 33.69 -26.68 2.80
N LEU A 1035 33.59 -26.63 1.48
CA LEU A 1035 34.15 -27.68 0.62
C LEU A 1035 35.59 -27.33 0.32
N ARG A 1036 36.55 -28.20 0.62
CA ARG A 1036 37.99 -27.91 0.45
C ARG A 1036 38.69 -29.02 -0.32
N ALA A 1037 39.38 -28.63 -1.38
CA ALA A 1037 40.20 -29.55 -2.17
C ALA A 1037 41.32 -30.15 -1.32
N THR A 1038 41.57 -31.44 -1.45
CA THR A 1038 42.57 -32.15 -0.61
C THR A 1038 44.02 -31.68 -0.84
N ASP A 1039 44.30 -31.00 -1.95
CA ASP A 1039 45.59 -30.39 -2.26
C ASP A 1039 45.69 -28.92 -1.84
N ASN A 1040 44.65 -28.39 -1.18
CA ASN A 1040 44.48 -27.00 -0.79
C ASN A 1040 44.50 -25.97 -1.93
N SER A 1041 44.19 -26.38 -3.17
CA SER A 1041 44.11 -25.47 -4.32
C SER A 1041 42.85 -24.60 -4.30
N TRP A 1042 41.71 -25.19 -3.92
CA TRP A 1042 40.38 -24.59 -3.95
C TRP A 1042 39.60 -24.81 -2.66
N GLN A 1043 38.82 -23.82 -2.27
CA GLN A 1043 37.71 -23.99 -1.33
C GLN A 1043 36.46 -23.25 -1.77
N ILE A 1044 35.30 -23.79 -1.41
CA ILE A 1044 33.99 -23.14 -1.52
C ILE A 1044 33.48 -22.91 -0.10
N LEU A 1045 33.19 -21.66 0.26
CA LEU A 1045 32.57 -21.29 1.53
C LEU A 1045 31.09 -21.02 1.31
N ALA A 1046 30.26 -21.91 1.82
CA ALA A 1046 28.81 -21.81 1.81
C ALA A 1046 28.33 -21.09 3.08
N MET A 1047 27.52 -20.04 2.90
CA MET A 1047 27.06 -19.13 3.97
C MET A 1047 25.54 -19.14 4.13
N ASP A 1048 25.06 -19.07 5.37
CA ASP A 1048 23.61 -19.08 5.68
C ASP A 1048 22.99 -17.68 5.58
N SER A 1049 22.72 -17.25 4.35
CA SER A 1049 21.98 -16.01 4.10
C SER A 1049 20.46 -16.17 4.26
N GLY A 1050 19.93 -17.39 4.21
CA GLY A 1050 18.49 -17.66 4.32
C GLY A 1050 17.93 -17.47 5.72
N ARG A 1051 18.72 -17.78 6.76
CA ARG A 1051 18.29 -17.73 8.18
C ARG A 1051 17.57 -16.45 8.57
N ASN A 1052 18.08 -15.29 8.14
CA ASN A 1052 17.60 -13.98 8.58
C ASN A 1052 16.55 -13.36 7.64
N ASP A 1053 16.14 -14.09 6.61
CA ASP A 1053 15.02 -13.76 5.71
C ASP A 1053 13.85 -14.74 5.89
N TYR A 1054 13.52 -15.04 7.15
CA TYR A 1054 12.53 -16.04 7.53
C TYR A 1054 11.07 -15.53 7.51
N HIS A 1055 10.83 -14.26 7.16
CA HIS A 1055 9.53 -13.62 7.31
C HIS A 1055 8.86 -13.37 5.96
N PRO A 1056 7.82 -14.13 5.58
CA PRO A 1056 7.21 -14.03 4.25
C PRO A 1056 6.45 -12.71 4.00
N LEU A 1057 6.14 -11.93 5.06
CA LEU A 1057 5.38 -10.67 4.93
C LEU A 1057 6.24 -9.40 5.09
N LEU A 1058 7.52 -9.54 5.43
CA LEU A 1058 8.40 -8.41 5.74
C LEU A 1058 9.74 -8.65 5.09
N HIS A 1059 9.96 -8.11 3.90
CA HIS A 1059 11.27 -8.11 3.27
C HIS A 1059 12.25 -7.29 4.12
N ARG A 1060 13.23 -7.97 4.72
CA ARG A 1060 14.30 -7.35 5.52
C ARG A 1060 15.64 -7.66 4.87
N GLN A 1061 16.56 -6.71 4.91
CA GLN A 1061 17.93 -6.95 4.48
C GLN A 1061 18.56 -8.09 5.32
N THR A 1062 18.82 -9.22 4.67
CA THR A 1062 19.42 -10.39 5.32
C THR A 1062 20.88 -10.14 5.72
N PHE A 1063 21.39 -10.97 6.64
CA PHE A 1063 22.75 -10.91 7.15
C PHE A 1063 23.23 -12.26 7.68
N ILE A 1064 24.55 -12.42 7.75
CA ILE A 1064 25.22 -13.57 8.34
C ILE A 1064 25.43 -13.34 9.84
N GLU A 1065 25.17 -14.35 10.67
CA GLU A 1065 25.36 -14.28 12.13
C GLU A 1065 26.83 -14.00 12.48
N GLU A 1066 27.08 -13.22 13.53
CA GLU A 1066 28.44 -12.81 13.91
C GLU A 1066 29.38 -14.01 14.16
N ALA A 1067 28.87 -15.06 14.81
CA ALA A 1067 29.63 -16.29 15.05
C ALA A 1067 30.05 -16.99 13.73
N GLU A 1068 29.20 -16.98 12.71
CA GLU A 1068 29.51 -17.52 11.39
C GLU A 1068 30.50 -16.62 10.65
N GLN A 1069 30.38 -15.30 10.75
CA GLN A 1069 31.36 -14.38 10.19
C GLN A 1069 32.77 -14.62 10.75
N LEU A 1070 32.88 -14.84 12.07
CA LEU A 1070 34.16 -15.17 12.71
C LEU A 1070 34.72 -16.50 12.20
N TRP A 1071 33.87 -17.52 12.07
CA TRP A 1071 34.26 -18.81 11.53
C TRP A 1071 34.72 -18.71 10.06
N LEU A 1072 34.03 -17.95 9.22
CA LEU A 1072 34.42 -17.73 7.82
C LEU A 1072 35.78 -17.04 7.73
N VAL A 1073 36.04 -16.05 8.59
CA VAL A 1073 37.34 -15.37 8.71
C VAL A 1073 38.45 -16.34 9.08
N GLU A 1074 38.21 -17.28 10.01
CA GLU A 1074 39.18 -18.33 10.33
C GLU A 1074 39.43 -19.25 9.12
N ARG A 1075 38.38 -19.63 8.37
CA ARG A 1075 38.52 -20.50 7.19
C ARG A 1075 39.37 -19.90 6.09
N VAL A 1076 39.30 -18.60 5.87
CA VAL A 1076 40.16 -17.92 4.88
C VAL A 1076 41.58 -17.68 5.40
N LYS A 1077 41.76 -17.42 6.70
CA LYS A 1077 43.11 -17.28 7.31
C LYS A 1077 43.93 -18.57 7.21
N ASP A 1078 43.29 -19.70 7.45
CA ASP A 1078 43.94 -21.02 7.45
C ASP A 1078 43.97 -21.67 6.06
N PHE A 1079 43.72 -20.91 4.99
CA PHE A 1079 43.65 -21.44 3.63
C PHE A 1079 44.38 -20.55 2.61
N PRO A 1080 45.51 -21.01 2.05
CA PRO A 1080 46.30 -20.22 1.10
C PRO A 1080 45.77 -20.26 -0.34
N GLY A 1081 44.84 -21.16 -0.65
CA GLY A 1081 44.30 -21.34 -1.99
C GLY A 1081 43.22 -20.34 -2.38
N ARG A 1082 42.54 -20.61 -3.50
CA ARG A 1082 41.45 -19.77 -4.01
C ARG A 1082 40.13 -20.10 -3.34
N THR A 1083 39.40 -19.07 -2.95
CA THR A 1083 38.10 -19.18 -2.28
C THR A 1083 36.99 -18.70 -3.19
N ILE A 1084 35.97 -19.55 -3.38
CA ILE A 1084 34.69 -19.18 -3.97
C ILE A 1084 33.67 -19.07 -2.84
N LEU A 1085 32.87 -18.03 -2.83
CA LEU A 1085 31.76 -17.88 -1.91
C LEU A 1085 30.46 -18.41 -2.53
N ALA A 1086 29.59 -18.98 -1.71
CA ALA A 1086 28.25 -19.40 -2.10
C ALA A 1086 27.23 -18.99 -1.04
N SER A 1087 26.12 -18.37 -1.46
CA SER A 1087 24.99 -18.01 -0.59
C SER A 1087 23.67 -18.20 -1.34
N HIS A 1088 22.54 -18.09 -0.64
CA HIS A 1088 21.26 -18.02 -1.34
C HIS A 1088 21.02 -16.60 -1.87
N HIS A 1089 21.11 -15.59 -1.00
CA HIS A 1089 20.90 -14.19 -1.32
C HIS A 1089 22.13 -13.53 -1.94
N GLN A 1090 21.86 -12.55 -2.79
CA GLN A 1090 22.80 -11.73 -3.55
C GLN A 1090 23.54 -10.71 -2.68
N LEU A 1091 24.83 -10.51 -2.96
CA LEU A 1091 25.58 -9.35 -2.44
C LEU A 1091 25.09 -8.05 -3.07
N PHE A 1092 24.81 -8.07 -4.37
CA PHE A 1092 24.29 -6.96 -5.14
C PHE A 1092 23.44 -7.46 -6.31
N SER A 1093 22.59 -6.59 -6.86
CA SER A 1093 21.76 -6.90 -8.03
C SER A 1093 21.53 -5.65 -8.90
N ALA A 1094 21.29 -5.89 -10.20
CA ALA A 1094 20.78 -4.90 -11.14
C ALA A 1094 19.25 -4.89 -11.23
N PHE A 1095 18.60 -5.97 -10.76
CA PHE A 1095 17.19 -6.28 -10.97
C PHE A 1095 16.39 -6.20 -9.67
N ASP A 1096 17.08 -6.07 -8.54
CA ASP A 1096 16.52 -5.93 -7.19
C ASP A 1096 17.36 -4.93 -6.38
N ALA A 1097 16.80 -4.45 -5.26
CA ALA A 1097 17.42 -3.50 -4.34
C ALA A 1097 17.82 -4.17 -3.01
N PRO A 1098 18.80 -5.09 -2.98
CA PRO A 1098 19.16 -5.84 -1.77
C PRO A 1098 19.79 -4.95 -0.69
N GLY A 1099 20.24 -3.75 -1.05
CA GLY A 1099 20.69 -2.71 -0.13
C GLY A 1099 19.56 -1.95 0.57
N GLY A 1100 18.35 -1.99 0.01
CA GLY A 1100 17.21 -1.17 0.42
C GLY A 1100 17.36 0.30 0.04
N PRO A 1101 16.44 1.18 0.45
CA PRO A 1101 16.47 2.59 0.06
C PRO A 1101 17.56 3.38 0.79
N LEU A 1102 18.30 4.20 0.04
CA LEU A 1102 19.33 5.14 0.54
C LEU A 1102 18.70 6.41 1.13
N PRO A 1103 19.45 7.18 1.93
CA PRO A 1103 18.99 8.49 2.44
C PRO A 1103 18.62 9.49 1.33
N SER A 1104 19.15 9.33 0.12
CA SER A 1104 18.81 10.14 -1.05
C SER A 1104 17.45 9.80 -1.68
N GLY A 1105 16.78 8.74 -1.22
CA GLY A 1105 15.53 8.21 -1.80
C GLY A 1105 15.75 7.21 -2.93
N ALA A 1106 16.97 7.10 -3.48
CA ALA A 1106 17.31 6.10 -4.49
C ALA A 1106 17.58 4.72 -3.86
N ALA A 1107 17.48 3.65 -4.65
CA ALA A 1107 17.68 2.28 -4.17
C ALA A 1107 19.17 1.87 -4.19
N ASP A 1108 19.64 1.21 -3.12
CA ASP A 1108 21.01 0.71 -3.03
C ASP A 1108 21.11 -0.69 -3.67
N PRO A 1109 21.89 -0.85 -4.75
CA PRO A 1109 22.06 -2.16 -5.37
C PRO A 1109 22.88 -3.13 -4.50
N VAL A 1110 23.51 -2.69 -3.40
CA VAL A 1110 24.42 -3.51 -2.58
C VAL A 1110 23.85 -3.80 -1.19
N ASN A 1111 23.73 -5.08 -0.82
CA ASN A 1111 23.51 -5.47 0.57
C ASN A 1111 24.74 -5.14 1.42
N ARG A 1112 24.66 -4.04 2.17
CA ARG A 1112 25.76 -3.53 3.00
C ARG A 1112 26.20 -4.49 4.11
N ARG A 1113 25.29 -5.34 4.61
CA ARG A 1113 25.62 -6.34 5.64
C ARG A 1113 26.45 -7.47 5.07
N LEU A 1114 26.12 -7.96 3.88
CA LEU A 1114 26.93 -8.96 3.17
C LEU A 1114 28.24 -8.37 2.65
N LYS A 1115 28.23 -7.10 2.22
CA LYS A 1115 29.45 -6.37 1.84
C LYS A 1115 30.45 -6.29 2.99
N SER A 1116 29.97 -6.06 4.22
CA SER A 1116 30.82 -6.07 5.42
C SER A 1116 31.49 -7.44 5.64
N VAL A 1117 30.82 -8.54 5.32
CA VAL A 1117 31.41 -9.89 5.40
C VAL A 1117 32.53 -10.04 4.38
N LEU A 1118 32.30 -9.68 3.11
CA LEU A 1118 33.32 -9.71 2.06
C LEU A 1118 34.58 -8.93 2.47
N ASP A 1119 34.38 -7.71 2.99
CA ASP A 1119 35.48 -6.84 3.41
C ASP A 1119 36.29 -7.47 4.55
N LYS A 1120 35.64 -8.12 5.52
CA LYS A 1120 36.31 -8.84 6.61
C LYS A 1120 37.12 -10.03 6.09
N LEU A 1121 36.60 -10.79 5.12
CA LEU A 1121 37.31 -11.93 4.54
C LEU A 1121 38.54 -11.51 3.75
N VAL A 1122 38.42 -10.44 2.94
CA VAL A 1122 39.54 -9.86 2.20
C VAL A 1122 40.59 -9.28 3.16
N ALA A 1123 40.16 -8.52 4.18
CA ALA A 1123 41.07 -7.97 5.20
C ALA A 1123 41.79 -9.05 6.01
N ALA A 1124 41.19 -10.23 6.14
CA ALA A 1124 41.80 -11.40 6.77
C ALA A 1124 42.82 -12.15 5.87
N GLY A 1125 43.06 -11.66 4.65
CA GLY A 1125 43.98 -12.27 3.67
C GLY A 1125 43.33 -13.30 2.75
N GLY A 1126 41.99 -13.39 2.72
CA GLY A 1126 41.28 -14.34 1.88
C GLY A 1126 41.39 -14.03 0.39
N ASN A 1127 41.80 -15.02 -0.41
CA ASN A 1127 41.85 -14.92 -1.87
C ASN A 1127 40.46 -15.25 -2.47
N ILE A 1128 39.53 -14.29 -2.39
CA ILE A 1128 38.15 -14.45 -2.88
C ILE A 1128 38.09 -14.16 -4.39
N VAL A 1129 37.81 -15.19 -5.21
CA VAL A 1129 37.88 -15.08 -6.68
C VAL A 1129 36.53 -15.05 -7.38
N ALA A 1130 35.47 -15.52 -6.72
CA ALA A 1130 34.09 -15.48 -7.21
C ALA A 1130 33.07 -15.66 -6.07
N TRP A 1131 31.83 -15.24 -6.30
CA TRP A 1131 30.68 -15.51 -5.43
C TRP A 1131 29.47 -15.94 -6.28
N PHE A 1132 28.90 -17.11 -5.98
CA PHE A 1132 27.66 -17.63 -6.58
C PHE A 1132 26.45 -17.50 -5.65
N TRP A 1133 25.30 -17.08 -6.15
CA TRP A 1133 24.03 -17.02 -5.41
C TRP A 1133 22.81 -17.43 -6.24
N GLY A 1134 21.69 -17.69 -5.56
CA GLY A 1134 20.52 -18.34 -6.15
C GLY A 1134 19.23 -17.53 -6.15
N HIS A 1135 19.04 -16.57 -5.25
CA HIS A 1135 17.73 -16.00 -4.90
C HIS A 1135 16.99 -15.26 -6.03
N GLU A 1136 17.71 -14.69 -6.99
CA GLU A 1136 17.06 -14.04 -8.12
C GLU A 1136 16.79 -15.10 -9.18
N HIS A 1137 15.53 -15.20 -9.64
CA HIS A 1137 15.07 -16.25 -10.56
C HIS A 1137 15.60 -16.07 -12.00
N ASN A 1138 16.88 -15.75 -12.17
CA ASN A 1138 17.53 -15.40 -13.42
C ASN A 1138 18.99 -15.89 -13.45
N LEU A 1139 19.61 -15.87 -14.63
CA LEU A 1139 21.06 -15.97 -14.79
C LEU A 1139 21.66 -14.57 -14.87
N GLY A 1140 22.38 -14.15 -13.82
CA GLY A 1140 23.08 -12.87 -13.76
C GLY A 1140 24.59 -13.07 -13.75
N VAL A 1141 25.27 -12.84 -14.89
CA VAL A 1141 26.74 -12.87 -14.97
C VAL A 1141 27.27 -11.44 -14.96
N TYR A 1142 27.61 -10.93 -13.78
CA TYR A 1142 27.96 -9.52 -13.58
C TYR A 1142 29.41 -9.19 -13.94
N GLU A 1143 29.64 -7.97 -14.41
CA GLU A 1143 30.96 -7.34 -14.45
C GLU A 1143 31.49 -7.10 -13.02
N PRO A 1144 32.80 -6.84 -12.82
CA PRO A 1144 33.35 -6.54 -11.49
C PRO A 1144 32.62 -5.37 -10.82
N TYR A 1145 32.10 -5.60 -9.62
CA TYR A 1145 31.28 -4.61 -8.92
C TYR A 1145 31.39 -4.76 -7.40
N ALA A 1146 31.23 -3.65 -6.66
CA ALA A 1146 31.31 -3.59 -5.21
C ALA A 1146 32.53 -4.33 -4.59
N GLY A 1147 33.70 -4.26 -5.23
CA GLY A 1147 34.92 -4.92 -4.76
C GLY A 1147 34.98 -6.43 -4.96
N LEU A 1148 34.01 -7.03 -5.65
CA LEU A 1148 34.01 -8.43 -6.05
C LEU A 1148 34.35 -8.56 -7.54
N ALA A 1149 35.35 -9.37 -7.87
CA ALA A 1149 35.76 -9.55 -9.26
C ALA A 1149 34.73 -10.30 -10.11
N ARG A 1150 33.99 -11.25 -9.51
CA ARG A 1150 33.02 -12.11 -10.21
C ARG A 1150 31.83 -12.43 -9.32
N GLY A 1151 30.70 -11.74 -9.54
CA GLY A 1151 29.40 -12.07 -8.93
C GLY A 1151 28.50 -12.80 -9.91
N ARG A 1152 27.93 -13.95 -9.53
CA ARG A 1152 27.17 -14.84 -10.42
C ARG A 1152 25.87 -15.28 -9.77
N CYS A 1153 24.74 -14.84 -10.33
CA CYS A 1153 23.43 -15.38 -9.97
C CYS A 1153 23.09 -16.59 -10.86
N VAL A 1154 22.68 -17.70 -10.25
CA VAL A 1154 22.28 -18.94 -10.93
C VAL A 1154 20.93 -19.44 -10.37
N GLY A 1155 19.89 -18.60 -10.45
CA GLY A 1155 18.54 -18.91 -9.97
C GLY A 1155 17.55 -19.35 -11.06
N HIS A 1156 17.99 -19.55 -12.30
CA HIS A 1156 17.09 -19.98 -13.39
C HIS A 1156 16.83 -21.50 -13.43
N GLY A 1157 16.80 -22.19 -12.29
CA GLY A 1157 16.85 -23.66 -12.20
C GLY A 1157 15.51 -24.39 -12.32
N GLY A 1158 14.40 -23.79 -11.93
CA GLY A 1158 13.11 -24.50 -11.92
C GLY A 1158 11.87 -23.64 -11.65
N VAL A 1159 12.03 -22.37 -11.27
CA VAL A 1159 10.94 -21.39 -11.15
C VAL A 1159 10.77 -20.64 -12.48
N PRO A 1160 9.55 -20.59 -13.07
CA PRO A 1160 9.31 -19.95 -14.36
C PRO A 1160 9.43 -18.43 -14.33
N VAL A 1161 10.00 -17.87 -15.41
CA VAL A 1161 10.04 -16.42 -15.67
C VAL A 1161 9.44 -16.08 -17.01
N PHE A 1162 8.39 -15.25 -17.02
CA PHE A 1162 7.66 -14.92 -18.24
C PHE A 1162 8.43 -13.89 -19.08
N THR A 1163 8.32 -14.03 -20.40
CA THR A 1163 9.06 -13.22 -21.39
C THR A 1163 8.60 -11.76 -21.48
N ASP A 1164 7.46 -11.42 -20.90
CA ASP A 1164 6.92 -10.06 -20.79
C ASP A 1164 7.41 -9.29 -19.56
N GLU A 1165 8.06 -9.97 -18.60
CA GLU A 1165 8.64 -9.36 -17.41
C GLU A 1165 10.05 -8.77 -17.64
N ASP A 1166 10.69 -9.09 -18.78
CA ASP A 1166 12.13 -8.89 -19.07
C ASP A 1166 13.04 -8.87 -17.81
N PRO A 1167 13.51 -10.03 -17.31
CA PRO A 1167 14.27 -10.14 -16.06
C PRO A 1167 15.67 -9.51 -16.15
N TYR A 1168 16.00 -8.89 -17.29
CA TYR A 1168 17.24 -8.18 -17.55
C TYR A 1168 17.07 -6.67 -17.67
N GLU A 1169 15.86 -6.13 -17.44
CA GLU A 1169 15.63 -4.70 -17.31
C GLU A 1169 16.15 -4.23 -15.94
N PRO A 1170 17.18 -3.36 -15.87
CA PRO A 1170 17.67 -2.88 -14.59
C PRO A 1170 16.62 -2.03 -13.88
N LEU A 1171 16.54 -2.17 -12.56
CA LEU A 1171 15.61 -1.39 -11.74
C LEU A 1171 16.02 0.10 -11.80
N ALA A 1172 15.15 0.93 -12.38
CA ALA A 1172 15.44 2.34 -12.70
C ALA A 1172 15.82 3.20 -11.49
N GLU A 1173 15.44 2.76 -10.29
CA GLU A 1173 15.66 3.46 -9.02
C GLU A 1173 17.05 3.20 -8.42
N LEU A 1174 17.81 2.25 -8.96
CA LEU A 1174 19.13 1.87 -8.44
C LEU A 1174 20.18 2.95 -8.70
N VAL A 1175 20.96 3.27 -7.68
CA VAL A 1175 22.16 4.12 -7.83
C VAL A 1175 23.30 3.27 -8.37
N ASP A 1176 23.83 3.64 -9.54
CA ASP A 1176 24.99 2.98 -10.16
C ASP A 1176 24.80 1.45 -10.26
N PRO A 1177 23.75 0.98 -10.98
CA PRO A 1177 23.41 -0.44 -11.01
C PRO A 1177 24.55 -1.28 -11.62
N PRO A 1178 24.81 -2.49 -11.09
CA PRO A 1178 25.83 -3.37 -11.65
C PRO A 1178 25.45 -3.80 -13.07
N GLU A 1179 26.43 -3.91 -13.97
CA GLU A 1179 26.19 -4.36 -15.34
C GLU A 1179 26.38 -5.88 -15.47
N ILE A 1180 25.60 -6.48 -16.36
CA ILE A 1180 25.80 -7.88 -16.79
C ILE A 1180 26.64 -7.91 -18.07
N ILE A 1181 27.38 -9.00 -18.26
CA ILE A 1181 28.11 -9.25 -19.51
C ILE A 1181 27.10 -9.40 -20.65
N ALA A 1182 27.23 -8.58 -21.69
CA ALA A 1182 26.21 -8.35 -22.74
C ALA A 1182 25.67 -9.62 -23.43
N ASP A 1183 26.45 -10.71 -23.50
CA ASP A 1183 26.10 -11.97 -24.17
C ASP A 1183 25.68 -13.11 -23.21
N THR A 1184 25.30 -12.77 -21.97
CA THR A 1184 24.96 -13.78 -20.95
C THR A 1184 23.47 -13.90 -20.66
N ARG A 1185 22.63 -13.12 -21.35
CA ARG A 1185 21.17 -13.17 -21.23
C ARG A 1185 20.61 -14.53 -21.68
N ILE A 1186 19.81 -15.19 -20.84
CA ILE A 1186 19.14 -16.45 -21.20
C ILE A 1186 18.09 -16.22 -22.28
N LEU A 1187 17.92 -17.21 -23.15
CA LEU A 1187 17.00 -17.12 -24.28
C LEU A 1187 15.56 -17.41 -23.83
N PRO A 1188 14.56 -16.76 -24.45
CA PRO A 1188 13.18 -17.23 -24.42
C PRO A 1188 13.07 -18.68 -24.91
N ASP A 1189 12.32 -19.50 -24.19
CA ASP A 1189 11.87 -20.84 -24.56
C ASP A 1189 10.34 -20.89 -24.45
N GLY A 1190 9.65 -20.56 -25.54
CA GLY A 1190 8.20 -20.36 -25.55
C GLY A 1190 7.81 -19.06 -24.84
N GLU A 1191 6.95 -19.17 -23.83
CA GLU A 1191 6.51 -18.04 -23.00
C GLU A 1191 7.43 -17.70 -21.85
N TYR A 1192 8.32 -18.62 -21.48
CA TYR A 1192 9.22 -18.48 -20.36
C TYR A 1192 10.65 -18.22 -20.84
N TYR A 1193 11.50 -17.70 -19.98
CA TYR A 1193 12.93 -17.77 -20.18
C TYR A 1193 13.45 -19.19 -19.89
N ALA A 1194 14.44 -19.61 -20.66
CA ALA A 1194 15.02 -20.95 -20.60
C ALA A 1194 15.59 -21.29 -19.22
N HIS A 1195 15.25 -22.46 -18.69
CA HIS A 1195 15.82 -22.96 -17.44
C HIS A 1195 17.21 -23.54 -17.63
N GLY A 1196 18.01 -23.55 -16.57
CA GLY A 1196 19.39 -24.01 -16.67
C GLY A 1196 20.13 -24.19 -15.35
N PHE A 1197 21.45 -24.26 -15.47
CA PHE A 1197 22.38 -24.55 -14.37
C PHE A 1197 23.79 -24.17 -14.80
N ALA A 1198 24.74 -24.17 -13.86
CA ALA A 1198 26.16 -24.03 -14.14
C ALA A 1198 26.93 -25.31 -13.81
N ILE A 1199 28.01 -25.57 -14.55
CA ILE A 1199 29.03 -26.58 -14.23
C ILE A 1199 30.34 -25.85 -13.96
N LEU A 1200 30.87 -26.02 -12.75
CA LEU A 1200 32.18 -25.55 -12.34
C LEU A 1200 33.16 -26.73 -12.34
N GLU A 1201 34.15 -26.68 -13.22
CA GLU A 1201 35.24 -27.66 -13.27
C GLU A 1201 36.51 -27.07 -12.66
N LEU A 1202 36.93 -27.62 -11.52
CA LEU A 1202 38.15 -27.20 -10.85
C LEU A 1202 39.38 -27.79 -11.55
N LYS A 1203 40.41 -26.95 -11.79
CA LYS A 1203 41.71 -27.34 -12.33
C LYS A 1203 42.82 -26.80 -11.39
N GLY A 1204 44.04 -27.34 -11.47
CA GLY A 1204 45.16 -27.04 -10.55
C GLY A 1204 45.73 -25.61 -10.56
N GLY A 1205 44.97 -24.61 -11.01
CA GLY A 1205 45.36 -23.20 -11.09
C GLY A 1205 44.27 -22.26 -11.58
N SER A 1206 43.15 -22.79 -12.07
CA SER A 1206 41.95 -22.05 -12.49
C SER A 1206 40.74 -22.96 -12.40
N ALA A 1207 39.53 -22.42 -12.49
CA ALA A 1207 38.31 -23.17 -12.63
C ALA A 1207 37.58 -22.68 -13.89
N GLU A 1208 36.94 -23.60 -14.62
CA GLU A 1208 36.10 -23.27 -15.76
C GLU A 1208 34.64 -23.31 -15.32
N ALA A 1209 33.93 -22.20 -15.45
CA ALA A 1209 32.50 -22.12 -15.17
C ALA A 1209 31.74 -22.07 -16.50
N ALA A 1210 30.96 -23.11 -16.77
CA ALA A 1210 30.13 -23.24 -17.96
C ALA A 1210 28.65 -23.16 -17.59
N TYR A 1211 27.92 -22.22 -18.18
CA TYR A 1211 26.51 -21.99 -17.93
C TYR A 1211 25.69 -22.63 -19.05
N PHE A 1212 24.65 -23.36 -18.68
CA PHE A 1212 23.79 -24.09 -19.59
C PHE A 1212 22.37 -23.55 -19.50
N GLN A 1213 21.65 -23.65 -20.62
CA GLN A 1213 20.22 -23.40 -20.71
C GLN A 1213 19.57 -24.49 -21.55
N ASN A 1214 18.30 -24.77 -21.29
CA ASN A 1214 17.50 -25.70 -22.07
C ASN A 1214 16.50 -24.91 -22.92
N VAL A 1215 16.61 -25.04 -24.25
CA VAL A 1215 15.71 -24.40 -25.21
C VAL A 1215 15.17 -25.48 -26.13
N ASP A 1216 13.85 -25.54 -26.31
CA ASP A 1216 13.14 -26.56 -27.10
C ASP A 1216 13.44 -28.00 -26.62
N GLY A 1217 13.68 -28.19 -25.31
CA GLY A 1217 14.05 -29.48 -24.74
C GLY A 1217 15.49 -29.94 -25.05
N VAL A 1218 16.33 -29.07 -25.62
CA VAL A 1218 17.75 -29.33 -25.90
C VAL A 1218 18.63 -28.50 -24.97
N VAL A 1219 19.44 -29.18 -24.15
CA VAL A 1219 20.47 -28.52 -23.33
C VAL A 1219 21.61 -27.99 -24.19
N ARG A 1220 21.90 -26.69 -24.06
CA ARG A 1220 23.00 -26.02 -24.78
C ARG A 1220 23.90 -25.30 -23.79
N ARG A 1221 25.20 -25.28 -24.09
CA ARG A 1221 26.17 -24.45 -23.37
C ARG A 1221 26.00 -23.02 -23.87
N HIS A 1222 25.61 -22.13 -22.97
CA HIS A 1222 25.28 -20.74 -23.25
C HIS A 1222 26.52 -19.85 -23.15
N TYR A 1223 27.20 -19.91 -22.01
CA TYR A 1223 28.36 -19.07 -21.70
C TYR A 1223 29.44 -19.88 -20.98
N VAL A 1224 30.71 -19.48 -21.13
CA VAL A 1224 31.85 -20.09 -20.43
C VAL A 1224 32.82 -19.00 -20.02
N GLU A 1225 33.32 -19.08 -18.80
CA GLU A 1225 34.39 -18.24 -18.30
C GLU A 1225 35.45 -19.03 -17.54
N THR A 1226 36.62 -18.41 -17.35
CA THR A 1226 37.68 -18.92 -16.50
C THR A 1226 37.77 -18.07 -15.22
N ILE A 1227 37.67 -18.74 -14.07
CA ILE A 1227 37.85 -18.18 -12.73
C ILE A 1227 39.30 -18.50 -12.31
N ALA A 1228 40.12 -17.47 -12.11
CA ALA A 1228 41.55 -17.60 -11.80
C ALA A 1228 41.99 -16.64 -10.72
#